data_AF-A0A933KXR7-F1
#
_entry.id   AF-A0A933KXR7-F1
#
_cell.length_a   1.000
_cell.length_b   1.000
_cell.length_c   1.000
_cell.angle_alpha   90.00
_cell.angle_beta   90.00
_cell.angle_gamma   90.00
#
_symmetry.space_group_name_H-M   'P 1'
#
loop_
_entity.id
_entity.type
_entity.pdbx_description
1 polymer ?
#
loop_
_entity_poly.entity_id
_entity_poly.type
_entity_poly.pdbx_seq_one_letter_code
_entity_poly.pdbx_strand_id
1 'polypeptide(L)'
;MKPCTIALAVLLSLGGLWSEASAQSAAKAAPPAAIPTVSLANVARQGFWFAGGKYVGALGENKESTMGGAMYVEVMVPKQIKSPYPIVFIHGAEGTGAAWLQTPDGRPGWAYNFLDMGYVVYLTDVPTRGRSQYVPGVDGPLTMRTAPSLEPAFTASASLGRFPGAKKHTQWPGTGRIGDPVFDAFAKSQVQYQGGISGETMTRDAYVALLDAIDTPVILLTHSQGGTAGWLVADARPTLVKAIATVEPQSPPIRSVDNAKVAYNATGGGGGGGQVWGVANNPITYDPPISDPKELQTTLEAQAPSPDKVPCYVQQEPARKLKNLQRIPVLFLSMDASYHREYDHCLAKWLNQAGVRTQYVEEETVGLSGNSHLPMLEKNSADIAKYIGGWLSANAKPGRGESASKAMPPKTIATFPTDAIARKGVFYAGGQYALDGDRRVMRGAMYTEVYVPKQIRQPYPVILWHANGQTGTQWMQTPDGRPGWAYRLLDDGYVVYVVDYPARGRSTYVPLPGPDGKTPLDGNLNVRTALEIERIWTNARERGDFPLAKNHTQWPGAGKVGDPIFDTFMRSQVAFAGATGALTPPAGVALLDMIGAPVILFTHSQGGGFGFDIAEQRPNQVPLMVALEPGGPQFGNVDTAKVEAGPRNPNSWGLTTSRYEYNPPAASPADLKVKLEAAQERPDEARCWMQEEPARKLARWQNIRILMASANATYHRVFDPCIPKFLKQAGAQVEFYRMEDVGLRGNSHVMMLEKNSDEILKWIAAWMKKNTAVVNSTR
;
A
#
# COMPACT_ATOMS: atom_id res chain seq x y z
N MET A 1 -58.69 3.93 -62.15
CA MET A 1 -58.79 4.83 -60.97
C MET A 1 -58.19 4.12 -59.75
N LYS A 2 -57.06 4.64 -59.23
CA LYS A 2 -56.43 4.51 -57.89
C LYS A 2 -56.05 3.11 -57.33
N PRO A 3 -55.07 3.01 -56.41
CA PRO A 3 -53.65 3.41 -56.52
C PRO A 3 -52.70 2.29 -55.96
N CYS A 4 -51.38 2.38 -56.16
CA CYS A 4 -50.41 2.19 -55.05
C CYS A 4 -48.96 2.40 -55.49
N THR A 5 -48.32 3.35 -54.85
CA THR A 5 -46.87 3.62 -54.89
C THR A 5 -46.31 3.39 -53.48
N ILE A 6 -45.06 2.91 -53.42
CA ILE A 6 -44.07 3.00 -52.33
C ILE A 6 -44.18 2.02 -51.15
N ALA A 7 -43.15 1.18 -51.01
CA ALA A 7 -42.44 0.97 -49.74
C ALA A 7 -41.01 0.44 -49.99
N LEU A 8 -40.02 1.33 -49.95
CA LEU A 8 -38.61 0.99 -49.78
C LEU A 8 -38.07 1.87 -48.64
N ALA A 9 -38.09 1.35 -47.41
CA ALA A 9 -37.25 1.76 -46.28
C ALA A 9 -37.72 1.01 -45.03
N VAL A 10 -36.83 0.23 -44.41
CA VAL A 10 -36.56 0.10 -42.97
C VAL A 10 -35.68 -1.15 -42.81
N LEU A 11 -34.36 -0.96 -42.71
CA LEU A 11 -33.44 -1.99 -42.20
C LEU A 11 -32.15 -1.38 -41.59
N LEU A 12 -32.24 -0.16 -41.04
CA LEU A 12 -31.13 0.53 -40.37
C LEU A 12 -31.67 1.28 -39.13
N SER A 13 -31.93 0.58 -38.03
CA SER A 13 -32.13 1.23 -36.71
C SER A 13 -31.89 0.36 -35.48
N LEU A 14 -31.67 -0.96 -35.62
CA LEU A 14 -31.37 -1.82 -34.46
C LEU A 14 -29.90 -1.76 -33.99
N GLY A 15 -28.97 -1.34 -34.85
CA GLY A 15 -27.53 -1.24 -34.49
C GLY A 15 -27.15 0.00 -33.67
N GLY A 16 -27.89 1.11 -33.81
CA GLY A 16 -27.57 2.39 -33.15
C GLY A 16 -27.95 2.45 -31.66
N LEU A 17 -29.08 1.85 -31.30
CA LEU A 17 -29.57 1.82 -29.91
C LEU A 17 -28.69 0.96 -28.99
N TRP A 18 -28.08 -0.12 -29.52
CA TRP A 18 -27.16 -0.97 -28.75
C TRP A 18 -25.80 -0.30 -28.52
N SER A 19 -25.29 0.49 -29.48
CA SER A 19 -24.02 1.21 -29.31
C SER A 19 -24.13 2.38 -28.33
N GLU A 20 -25.26 3.09 -28.30
CA GLU A 20 -25.46 4.22 -27.37
C GLU A 20 -25.67 3.75 -25.93
N ALA A 21 -26.47 2.70 -25.70
CA ALA A 21 -26.65 2.12 -24.36
C ALA A 21 -25.35 1.51 -23.81
N SER A 22 -24.57 0.85 -24.67
CA SER A 22 -23.22 0.36 -24.34
C SER A 22 -22.29 1.51 -23.95
N ALA A 23 -22.23 2.58 -24.74
CA ALA A 23 -21.40 3.75 -24.46
C ALA A 23 -21.82 4.47 -23.17
N GLN A 24 -23.13 4.60 -22.92
CA GLN A 24 -23.66 5.24 -21.71
C GLN A 24 -23.40 4.40 -20.44
N SER A 25 -23.41 3.07 -20.55
CA SER A 25 -23.04 2.16 -19.46
C SER A 25 -21.54 2.18 -19.16
N ALA A 26 -20.70 2.25 -20.20
CA ALA A 26 -19.25 2.37 -20.05
C ALA A 26 -18.86 3.73 -19.41
N ALA A 27 -19.59 4.80 -19.71
CA ALA A 27 -19.40 6.10 -19.07
C ALA A 27 -19.70 6.07 -17.55
N LYS A 28 -20.65 5.23 -17.10
CA LYS A 28 -21.00 5.09 -15.67
C LYS A 28 -19.96 4.32 -14.86
N ALA A 29 -19.15 3.47 -15.49
CA ALA A 29 -18.09 2.72 -14.80
C ALA A 29 -16.80 3.54 -14.63
N ALA A 30 -16.65 4.64 -15.38
CA ALA A 30 -15.50 5.52 -15.25
C ALA A 30 -15.47 6.16 -13.84
N PRO A 31 -14.27 6.35 -13.25
CA PRO A 31 -14.18 7.02 -11.96
C PRO A 31 -14.77 8.45 -12.03
N PRO A 32 -15.56 8.88 -11.05
CA PRO A 32 -16.08 10.24 -11.00
C PRO A 32 -14.94 11.24 -10.76
N ALA A 33 -15.18 12.52 -11.06
CA ALA A 33 -14.18 13.59 -10.92
C ALA A 33 -13.61 13.72 -9.48
N ALA A 34 -14.38 13.31 -8.47
CA ALA A 34 -13.94 13.26 -7.08
C ALA A 34 -12.83 12.22 -6.82
N ILE A 35 -12.62 11.28 -7.74
CA ILE A 35 -11.51 10.31 -7.73
C ILE A 35 -10.50 10.76 -8.80
N PRO A 36 -9.52 11.61 -8.43
CA PRO A 36 -8.57 12.13 -9.39
C PRO A 36 -7.66 11.01 -9.89
N THR A 37 -7.45 10.99 -11.20
CA THR A 37 -6.57 10.02 -11.87
C THR A 37 -5.55 10.77 -12.73
N VAL A 38 -4.41 10.15 -12.97
CA VAL A 38 -3.33 10.63 -13.81
C VAL A 38 -3.17 9.76 -15.04
N SER A 39 -2.72 10.36 -16.14
CA SER A 39 -2.51 9.65 -17.41
C SER A 39 -1.30 8.72 -17.33
N LEU A 40 -1.42 7.50 -17.86
CA LEU A 40 -0.28 6.59 -18.06
C LEU A 40 0.26 6.65 -19.49
N ALA A 41 -0.07 7.69 -20.27
CA ALA A 41 0.34 7.79 -21.67
C ALA A 41 1.86 7.70 -21.88
N ASN A 42 2.67 8.11 -20.91
CA ASN A 42 4.14 8.07 -20.97
C ASN A 42 4.78 6.89 -20.21
N VAL A 43 3.97 6.04 -19.56
CA VAL A 43 4.44 4.84 -18.88
C VAL A 43 4.34 3.66 -19.83
N ALA A 44 5.42 2.89 -19.98
CA ALA A 44 5.47 1.68 -20.80
C ALA A 44 5.23 0.41 -19.98
N ARG A 45 5.80 0.37 -18.78
CA ARG A 45 5.73 -0.81 -17.91
C ARG A 45 5.64 -0.39 -16.45
N GLN A 46 5.01 -1.23 -15.64
CA GLN A 46 5.01 -1.11 -14.19
C GLN A 46 5.06 -2.49 -13.54
N GLY A 47 5.51 -2.57 -12.29
CA GLY A 47 5.57 -3.81 -11.52
C GLY A 47 5.90 -3.53 -10.07
N PHE A 48 5.99 -4.59 -9.28
CA PHE A 48 6.54 -4.47 -7.93
C PHE A 48 7.42 -5.67 -7.58
N TRP A 49 8.22 -5.49 -6.53
CA TRP A 49 9.13 -6.48 -6.01
C TRP A 49 9.39 -6.23 -4.51
N PHE A 50 10.00 -7.20 -3.83
CA PHE A 50 10.40 -7.07 -2.43
C PHE A 50 11.90 -7.22 -2.23
N ALA A 51 12.55 -6.17 -1.75
CA ALA A 51 13.98 -6.12 -1.45
C ALA A 51 14.31 -6.57 -0.04
N GLY A 52 15.48 -7.19 0.14
CA GLY A 52 15.97 -7.60 1.46
C GLY A 52 15.08 -8.62 2.15
N GLY A 53 15.03 -8.58 3.47
CA GLY A 53 14.26 -9.53 4.27
C GLY A 53 15.05 -10.74 4.74
N LYS A 54 14.79 -11.17 5.97
CA LYS A 54 15.30 -12.41 6.57
C LYS A 54 14.25 -13.00 7.49
N TYR A 55 14.28 -14.33 7.66
CA TYR A 55 13.45 -14.98 8.67
C TYR A 55 13.92 -14.59 10.07
N VAL A 56 12.96 -14.18 10.90
CA VAL A 56 13.13 -13.79 12.31
C VAL A 56 12.15 -14.54 13.19
N GLY A 57 12.44 -14.65 14.49
CA GLY A 57 11.66 -15.47 15.43
C GLY A 57 12.29 -16.85 15.63
N ALA A 58 11.48 -17.86 15.96
CA ALA A 58 11.99 -19.21 16.24
C ALA A 58 12.32 -19.94 14.92
N LEU A 59 13.61 -20.32 14.74
CA LEU A 59 14.16 -20.91 13.51
C LEU A 59 14.41 -22.43 13.61
N GLY A 60 14.18 -23.16 12.51
CA GLY A 60 14.26 -24.62 12.38
C GLY A 60 13.00 -25.21 11.72
N GLU A 61 13.01 -26.50 11.34
CA GLU A 61 11.96 -27.11 10.50
C GLU A 61 10.52 -26.97 11.04
N ASN A 62 10.37 -26.94 12.38
CA ASN A 62 9.08 -26.87 13.08
C ASN A 62 8.96 -25.65 14.01
N LYS A 63 9.78 -24.61 13.80
CA LYS A 63 9.74 -23.41 14.64
C LYS A 63 9.04 -22.24 13.93
N GLU A 64 8.33 -21.45 14.71
CA GLU A 64 7.57 -20.29 14.24
C GLU A 64 8.48 -19.11 13.90
N SER A 65 8.64 -18.87 12.60
CA SER A 65 9.37 -17.70 12.08
C SER A 65 8.50 -16.88 11.15
N THR A 66 8.89 -15.63 10.90
CA THR A 66 8.22 -14.73 9.95
C THR A 66 9.26 -13.87 9.23
N MET A 67 8.87 -13.16 8.17
CA MET A 67 9.80 -12.35 7.37
C MET A 67 9.96 -10.95 7.99
N GLY A 68 11.18 -10.61 8.41
CA GLY A 68 11.51 -9.29 8.96
C GLY A 68 12.45 -8.51 8.02
N GLY A 69 12.26 -7.19 7.94
CA GLY A 69 13.18 -6.30 7.21
C GLY A 69 13.06 -6.32 5.67
N ALA A 70 12.01 -6.93 5.11
CA ALA A 70 11.73 -6.84 3.68
C ALA A 70 11.12 -5.47 3.33
N MET A 71 11.39 -4.99 2.10
CA MET A 71 10.93 -3.70 1.61
C MET A 71 10.17 -3.85 0.31
N TYR A 72 8.92 -3.40 0.26
CA TYR A 72 8.13 -3.26 -0.95
C TYR A 72 8.72 -2.18 -1.87
N VAL A 73 8.83 -2.50 -3.15
CA VAL A 73 9.36 -1.63 -4.19
C VAL A 73 8.44 -1.68 -5.41
N GLU A 74 7.84 -0.55 -5.76
CA GLU A 74 7.08 -0.35 -6.99
C GLU A 74 8.01 0.26 -8.05
N VAL A 75 7.98 -0.26 -9.28
CA VAL A 75 8.81 0.22 -10.39
C VAL A 75 7.93 0.69 -11.54
N MET A 76 8.30 1.81 -12.15
CA MET A 76 7.67 2.32 -13.37
C MET A 76 8.72 2.69 -14.40
N VAL A 77 8.47 2.28 -15.65
CA VAL A 77 9.38 2.45 -16.79
C VAL A 77 8.72 3.40 -17.79
N PRO A 78 9.37 4.51 -18.19
CA PRO A 78 8.82 5.41 -19.18
C PRO A 78 8.94 4.82 -20.60
N LYS A 79 8.11 5.28 -21.53
CA LYS A 79 8.20 4.90 -22.95
C LYS A 79 9.51 5.32 -23.62
N GLN A 80 10.11 6.41 -23.15
CA GLN A 80 11.41 6.87 -23.61
C GLN A 80 12.33 7.00 -22.41
N ILE A 81 13.30 6.09 -22.31
CA ILE A 81 14.34 6.14 -21.27
C ILE A 81 15.46 7.04 -21.76
N LYS A 82 15.71 8.12 -21.02
CA LYS A 82 16.74 9.14 -21.34
C LYS A 82 17.96 9.08 -20.43
N SER A 83 17.83 8.45 -19.27
CA SER A 83 18.93 8.25 -18.31
C SER A 83 19.27 6.76 -18.19
N PRO A 84 20.56 6.37 -18.18
CA PRO A 84 21.00 5.02 -17.86
C PRO A 84 20.89 4.70 -16.37
N TYR A 85 20.64 5.71 -15.53
CA TYR A 85 20.55 5.57 -14.08
C TYR A 85 19.10 5.80 -13.64
N PRO A 86 18.43 4.78 -13.06
CA PRO A 86 17.09 4.95 -12.51
C PRO A 86 17.13 5.80 -11.23
N ILE A 87 15.99 6.36 -10.84
CA ILE A 87 15.82 7.09 -9.58
C ILE A 87 15.16 6.18 -8.56
N VAL A 88 15.79 6.03 -7.39
CA VAL A 88 15.22 5.37 -6.21
C VAL A 88 14.73 6.46 -5.25
N PHE A 89 13.41 6.49 -5.01
CA PHE A 89 12.76 7.45 -4.12
C PHE A 89 12.69 6.92 -2.70
N ILE A 90 13.22 7.68 -1.74
CA ILE A 90 13.27 7.34 -0.31
C ILE A 90 12.46 8.37 0.47
N HIS A 91 11.30 7.96 0.98
CA HIS A 91 10.41 8.83 1.76
C HIS A 91 10.87 9.04 3.20
N GLY A 92 10.32 10.07 3.85
CA GLY A 92 10.55 10.38 5.25
C GLY A 92 9.72 9.57 6.25
N ALA A 93 9.76 10.00 7.52
CA ALA A 93 8.87 9.47 8.55
C ALA A 93 7.40 9.66 8.14
N GLU A 94 6.55 8.69 8.49
CA GLU A 94 5.10 8.64 8.20
C GLU A 94 4.66 8.55 6.73
N GLY A 95 5.57 8.74 5.78
CA GLY A 95 5.30 8.51 4.37
C GLY A 95 5.33 7.03 3.96
N THR A 96 4.94 6.80 2.71
CA THR A 96 5.14 5.57 1.91
C THR A 96 5.50 5.98 0.48
N GLY A 97 5.69 5.02 -0.42
CA GLY A 97 5.87 5.31 -1.85
C GLY A 97 4.70 6.08 -2.48
N ALA A 98 3.51 6.06 -1.86
CA ALA A 98 2.34 6.79 -2.34
C ALA A 98 2.53 8.32 -2.33
N ALA A 99 3.40 8.86 -1.46
CA ALA A 99 3.70 10.29 -1.40
C ALA A 99 4.32 10.84 -2.70
N TRP A 100 4.87 9.96 -3.54
CA TRP A 100 5.47 10.34 -4.82
C TRP A 100 4.52 10.20 -6.01
N LEU A 101 3.35 9.58 -5.81
CA LEU A 101 2.40 9.28 -6.89
C LEU A 101 1.41 10.41 -7.11
N GLN A 102 0.78 10.92 -6.06
CA GLN A 102 -0.30 11.91 -6.21
C GLN A 102 -0.32 12.85 -5.01
N THR A 103 -0.51 14.15 -5.28
CA THR A 103 -0.63 15.15 -4.21
C THR A 103 -1.99 15.04 -3.53
N PRO A 104 -2.15 15.55 -2.28
CA PRO A 104 -3.42 15.47 -1.56
C PRO A 104 -4.59 16.20 -2.26
N ASP A 105 -4.30 17.18 -3.11
CA ASP A 105 -5.27 17.87 -3.97
C ASP A 105 -5.46 17.21 -5.36
N GLY A 106 -4.86 16.05 -5.59
CA GLY A 106 -5.12 15.19 -6.75
C GLY A 106 -4.21 15.39 -7.97
N ARG A 107 -3.22 16.28 -7.91
CA ARG A 107 -2.26 16.50 -9.01
C ARG A 107 -1.25 15.34 -9.10
N PRO A 108 -0.64 15.10 -10.29
CA PRO A 108 0.46 14.14 -10.40
C PRO A 108 1.63 14.47 -9.48
N GLY A 109 2.15 13.45 -8.80
CA GLY A 109 3.34 13.55 -7.96
C GLY A 109 4.64 13.41 -8.76
N TRP A 110 5.77 13.54 -8.06
CA TRP A 110 7.11 13.53 -8.66
C TRP A 110 7.43 12.29 -9.48
N ALA A 111 6.89 11.12 -9.14
CA ALA A 111 7.13 9.91 -9.92
C ALA A 111 6.77 10.11 -11.40
N TYR A 112 5.62 10.75 -11.69
CA TYR A 112 5.17 11.03 -13.05
C TYR A 112 6.02 12.12 -13.72
N ASN A 113 6.42 13.15 -12.98
CA ASN A 113 7.27 14.22 -13.51
C ASN A 113 8.63 13.66 -13.96
N PHE A 114 9.23 12.75 -13.18
CA PHE A 114 10.51 12.13 -13.54
C PHE A 114 10.36 11.06 -14.65
N LEU A 115 9.22 10.36 -14.72
CA LEU A 115 8.89 9.52 -15.87
C LEU A 115 8.79 10.35 -17.17
N ASP A 116 8.17 11.53 -17.13
CA ASP A 116 8.09 12.44 -18.28
C ASP A 116 9.47 12.99 -18.69
N MET A 117 10.38 13.12 -17.73
CA MET A 117 11.79 13.44 -17.97
C MET A 117 12.61 12.24 -18.48
N GLY A 118 12.03 11.04 -18.56
CA GLY A 118 12.64 9.83 -19.11
C GLY A 118 13.46 9.01 -18.11
N TYR A 119 13.19 9.12 -16.82
CA TYR A 119 13.80 8.28 -15.79
C TYR A 119 12.92 7.06 -15.48
N VAL A 120 13.55 5.88 -15.35
CA VAL A 120 12.94 4.75 -14.64
C VAL A 120 12.91 5.08 -13.16
N VAL A 121 11.78 4.84 -12.50
CA VAL A 121 11.58 5.20 -11.08
C VAL A 121 11.25 3.99 -10.24
N TYR A 122 11.86 3.92 -9.05
CA TYR A 122 11.59 2.93 -8.01
C TYR A 122 11.05 3.66 -6.78
N LEU A 123 9.83 3.32 -6.35
CA LEU A 123 9.14 3.89 -5.19
C LEU A 123 9.06 2.83 -4.11
N THR A 124 9.52 3.15 -2.91
CA THR A 124 9.59 2.16 -1.83
C THR A 124 8.58 2.44 -0.75
N ASP A 125 8.10 1.40 -0.07
CA ASP A 125 7.62 1.53 1.31
C ASP A 125 8.74 0.96 2.18
N VAL A 126 9.47 1.77 2.96
CA VAL A 126 10.62 1.28 3.77
C VAL A 126 10.21 0.15 4.72
N PRO A 127 11.14 -0.70 5.23
CA PRO A 127 10.80 -1.74 6.20
C PRO A 127 9.94 -1.21 7.36
N THR A 128 9.04 -2.07 7.87
CA THR A 128 8.05 -1.75 8.91
C THR A 128 7.02 -0.69 8.53
N ARG A 129 6.80 -0.43 7.24
CA ARG A 129 5.91 0.63 6.75
C ARG A 129 5.11 0.20 5.53
N GLY A 130 3.86 0.65 5.45
CA GLY A 130 3.07 0.46 4.23
C GLY A 130 2.91 -1.01 3.91
N ARG A 131 3.22 -1.39 2.67
CA ARG A 131 3.22 -2.79 2.21
C ARG A 131 4.44 -3.62 2.67
N SER A 132 5.33 -3.05 3.48
CA SER A 132 6.47 -3.74 4.10
C SER A 132 6.15 -4.16 5.52
N GLN A 133 6.41 -5.43 5.82
CA GLN A 133 6.02 -6.07 7.08
C GLN A 133 6.63 -5.39 8.31
N TYR A 134 5.80 -5.20 9.34
CA TYR A 134 6.23 -5.04 10.73
C TYR A 134 6.01 -6.36 11.45
N VAL A 135 6.98 -6.79 12.25
CA VAL A 135 6.96 -8.03 13.03
C VAL A 135 6.82 -7.72 14.52
N PRO A 136 5.62 -7.92 15.11
CA PRO A 136 5.41 -7.72 16.54
C PRO A 136 6.37 -8.57 17.40
N GLY A 137 6.97 -7.96 18.41
CA GLY A 137 7.90 -8.64 19.33
C GLY A 137 9.33 -8.80 18.80
N VAL A 138 9.58 -8.52 17.53
CA VAL A 138 10.94 -8.47 16.94
C VAL A 138 11.33 -7.03 16.64
N ASP A 139 10.44 -6.31 15.98
CA ASP A 139 10.67 -4.92 15.61
C ASP A 139 10.38 -3.97 16.79
N GLY A 140 10.97 -2.78 16.74
CA GLY A 140 10.92 -1.81 17.83
C GLY A 140 9.54 -1.15 18.00
N PRO A 141 9.42 -0.22 18.96
CA PRO A 141 8.17 0.50 19.19
C PRO A 141 7.80 1.35 17.97
N LEU A 142 6.52 1.31 17.62
CA LEU A 142 5.92 2.17 16.60
C LEU A 142 5.37 3.45 17.23
N THR A 143 5.42 4.53 16.47
CA THR A 143 4.83 5.82 16.85
C THR A 143 4.18 6.49 15.64
N MET A 144 3.53 7.63 15.89
CA MET A 144 2.76 8.41 14.91
C MET A 144 2.60 9.83 15.45
N ARG A 145 2.64 10.82 14.56
CA ARG A 145 2.29 12.21 14.81
C ARG A 145 0.79 12.40 14.78
N THR A 146 0.36 13.37 15.57
CA THR A 146 -1.04 13.77 15.69
C THR A 146 -1.31 14.92 14.75
N ALA A 147 -2.57 15.11 14.34
CA ALA A 147 -2.94 16.20 13.45
C ALA A 147 -2.49 17.59 13.96
N PRO A 148 -2.65 17.92 15.27
CA PRO A 148 -2.12 19.17 15.82
C PRO A 148 -0.60 19.33 15.74
N SER A 149 0.16 18.24 15.58
CA SER A 149 1.61 18.30 15.33
C SER A 149 1.97 18.41 13.84
N LEU A 150 1.12 17.90 12.94
CA LEU A 150 1.30 17.97 11.49
C LEU A 150 1.03 19.39 10.97
N GLU A 151 -0.04 20.05 11.45
CA GLU A 151 -0.46 21.38 10.99
C GLU A 151 0.65 22.46 11.09
N PRO A 152 1.26 22.74 12.26
CA PRO A 152 2.29 23.77 12.37
C PRO A 152 3.60 23.41 11.67
N ALA A 153 3.91 22.12 11.55
CA ALA A 153 5.17 21.66 10.98
C ALA A 153 5.13 21.65 9.45
N PHE A 154 4.02 21.22 8.84
CA PHE A 154 3.99 20.84 7.43
C PHE A 154 2.98 21.62 6.59
N THR A 155 1.72 21.69 7.01
CA THR A 155 0.62 22.06 6.10
C THR A 155 0.05 23.46 6.36
N ALA A 156 0.12 23.95 7.59
CA ALA A 156 -0.41 25.25 8.02
C ALA A 156 0.64 26.10 8.73
N SER A 157 1.93 25.91 8.42
CA SER A 157 3.07 26.59 9.04
C SER A 157 2.91 28.12 9.06
N ALA A 158 2.41 28.75 7.98
CA ALA A 158 2.18 30.21 7.97
C ALA A 158 1.25 30.69 9.08
N SER A 159 0.29 29.87 9.50
CA SER A 159 -0.66 30.25 10.55
C SER A 159 -0.27 29.76 11.94
N LEU A 160 0.36 28.59 12.05
CA LEU A 160 0.58 27.89 13.33
C LEU A 160 2.06 27.62 13.65
N GLY A 161 2.94 27.67 12.66
CA GLY A 161 4.36 27.42 12.82
C GLY A 161 5.03 28.44 13.72
N ARG A 162 5.95 27.95 14.57
CA ARG A 162 6.71 28.75 15.53
C ARG A 162 8.19 28.70 15.20
N PHE A 163 8.56 29.07 13.98
CA PHE A 163 9.94 29.14 13.51
C PHE A 163 10.08 30.29 12.50
N PRO A 164 11.27 30.90 12.35
CA PRO A 164 11.47 32.13 11.56
C PRO A 164 10.83 32.12 10.17
N GLY A 165 11.01 31.04 9.39
CA GLY A 165 10.52 30.93 8.02
C GLY A 165 9.01 30.72 7.89
N ALA A 166 8.30 30.38 8.97
CA ALA A 166 6.95 29.81 8.88
C ALA A 166 5.96 30.68 8.08
N LYS A 167 6.01 32.01 8.26
CA LYS A 167 5.12 32.98 7.58
C LYS A 167 5.26 33.02 6.06
N LYS A 168 6.33 32.46 5.50
CA LYS A 168 6.56 32.39 4.05
C LYS A 168 5.77 31.26 3.37
N HIS A 169 5.18 30.35 4.15
CA HIS A 169 4.52 29.16 3.59
C HIS A 169 3.25 29.54 2.82
N THR A 170 3.29 29.39 1.50
CA THR A 170 2.21 29.81 0.58
C THR A 170 1.83 28.74 -0.44
N GLN A 171 2.66 27.71 -0.62
CA GLN A 171 2.47 26.70 -1.66
C GLN A 171 1.59 25.52 -1.23
N TRP A 172 1.19 25.38 0.04
CA TRP A 172 0.19 24.37 0.41
C TRP A 172 -1.18 24.59 -0.26
N PRO A 173 -1.80 23.57 -0.87
CA PRO A 173 -3.16 23.66 -1.41
C PRO A 173 -4.21 23.62 -0.29
N GLY A 174 -5.16 24.56 -0.30
CA GLY A 174 -6.16 24.69 0.77
C GLY A 174 -5.62 25.39 2.02
N THR A 175 -6.31 25.21 3.15
CA THR A 175 -5.95 25.89 4.41
C THR A 175 -4.89 25.15 5.23
N GLY A 176 -4.67 23.87 4.92
CA GLY A 176 -3.73 23.01 5.63
C GLY A 176 -4.14 22.64 7.05
N ARG A 177 -5.42 22.83 7.41
CA ARG A 177 -5.96 22.58 8.74
C ARG A 177 -6.96 21.43 8.77
N ILE A 178 -7.14 20.84 9.95
CA ILE A 178 -8.14 19.78 10.17
C ILE A 178 -9.53 20.22 9.66
N GLY A 179 -10.16 19.36 8.85
CA GLY A 179 -11.47 19.61 8.24
C GLY A 179 -11.40 20.25 6.85
N ASP A 180 -10.22 20.70 6.42
CA ASP A 180 -9.94 21.01 5.02
C ASP A 180 -9.76 19.71 4.23
N PRO A 181 -10.45 19.51 3.08
CA PRO A 181 -10.36 18.27 2.34
C PRO A 181 -8.94 17.89 1.90
N VAL A 182 -8.06 18.86 1.64
CA VAL A 182 -6.68 18.61 1.22
C VAL A 182 -5.83 18.17 2.40
N PHE A 183 -5.97 18.83 3.56
CA PHE A 183 -5.33 18.37 4.79
C PHE A 183 -5.82 16.99 5.21
N ASP A 184 -7.12 16.75 5.16
CA ASP A 184 -7.69 15.46 5.54
C ASP A 184 -7.20 14.35 4.60
N ALA A 185 -7.06 14.60 3.30
CA ALA A 185 -6.43 13.66 2.36
C ALA A 185 -4.95 13.39 2.71
N PHE A 186 -4.19 14.43 3.08
CA PHE A 186 -2.82 14.28 3.56
C PHE A 186 -2.75 13.46 4.85
N ALA A 187 -3.58 13.76 5.85
CA ALA A 187 -3.63 13.06 7.12
C ALA A 187 -3.98 11.58 6.95
N LYS A 188 -4.86 11.23 6.00
CA LYS A 188 -5.18 9.83 5.65
C LYS A 188 -4.01 9.06 5.06
N SER A 189 -3.05 9.76 4.46
CA SER A 189 -1.84 9.15 3.89
C SER A 189 -0.72 8.89 4.91
N GLN A 190 -0.83 9.43 6.12
CA GLN A 190 0.18 9.24 7.16
C GLN A 190 0.04 7.86 7.80
N VAL A 191 1.15 7.15 7.92
CA VAL A 191 1.21 5.80 8.51
C VAL A 191 2.18 5.78 9.70
N GLN A 192 2.01 4.82 10.61
CA GLN A 192 2.89 4.61 11.75
C GLN A 192 4.34 4.40 11.34
N TYR A 193 5.30 4.80 12.16
CA TYR A 193 6.72 4.63 11.87
C TYR A 193 7.55 4.16 13.05
N GLN A 194 8.72 3.59 12.76
CA GLN A 194 9.78 3.30 13.70
C GLN A 194 10.99 4.20 13.38
N GLY A 195 11.61 4.76 14.42
CA GLY A 195 12.86 5.52 14.31
C GLY A 195 14.04 4.81 14.96
N GLY A 196 15.18 5.51 15.02
CA GLY A 196 16.38 5.07 15.73
C GLY A 196 17.26 4.08 14.96
N ILE A 197 18.31 3.62 15.64
CA ILE A 197 19.42 2.84 15.07
C ILE A 197 18.94 1.57 14.35
N SER A 198 17.98 0.84 14.93
CA SER A 198 17.46 -0.39 14.35
C SER A 198 16.67 -0.15 13.07
N GLY A 199 15.83 0.89 13.03
CA GLY A 199 15.09 1.29 11.82
C GLY A 199 16.02 1.71 10.68
N GLU A 200 17.04 2.51 10.99
CA GLU A 200 18.07 2.90 10.02
C GLU A 200 18.85 1.70 9.47
N THR A 201 19.21 0.73 10.33
CA THR A 201 19.94 -0.49 9.93
C THR A 201 19.11 -1.33 8.97
N MET A 202 17.85 -1.62 9.32
CA MET A 202 16.95 -2.39 8.45
C MET A 202 16.72 -1.71 7.11
N THR A 203 16.53 -0.39 7.14
CA THR A 203 16.34 0.42 5.94
C THR A 203 17.57 0.35 5.04
N ARG A 204 18.78 0.56 5.59
CA ARG A 204 20.04 0.41 4.84
C ARG A 204 20.13 -0.96 4.17
N ASP A 205 19.94 -2.04 4.92
CA ASP A 205 20.11 -3.40 4.42
C ASP A 205 19.13 -3.72 3.28
N ALA A 206 17.88 -3.25 3.39
CA ALA A 206 16.89 -3.43 2.34
C ALA A 206 17.23 -2.65 1.06
N TYR A 207 17.74 -1.41 1.18
CA TYR A 207 18.18 -0.63 0.03
C TYR A 207 19.46 -1.18 -0.60
N VAL A 208 20.39 -1.70 0.19
CA VAL A 208 21.56 -2.43 -0.33
C VAL A 208 21.10 -3.61 -1.19
N ALA A 209 20.15 -4.40 -0.69
CA ALA A 209 19.58 -5.50 -1.47
C ALA A 209 18.83 -5.03 -2.72
N LEU A 210 18.19 -3.86 -2.69
CA LEU A 210 17.56 -3.26 -3.87
C LEU A 210 18.59 -2.83 -4.91
N LEU A 211 19.65 -2.12 -4.51
CA LEU A 211 20.69 -1.67 -5.44
C LEU A 211 21.41 -2.86 -6.08
N ASP A 212 21.72 -3.89 -5.28
CA ASP A 212 22.31 -5.15 -5.77
C ASP A 212 21.35 -5.88 -6.75
N ALA A 213 20.04 -5.81 -6.53
CA ALA A 213 19.05 -6.41 -7.42
C ALA A 213 18.82 -5.62 -8.71
N ILE A 214 18.94 -4.29 -8.68
CA ILE A 214 18.88 -3.43 -9.87
C ILE A 214 20.13 -3.64 -10.74
N ASP A 215 21.29 -3.88 -10.11
CA ASP A 215 22.57 -4.17 -10.76
C ASP A 215 22.99 -3.12 -11.81
N THR A 216 22.69 -1.86 -11.52
CA THR A 216 23.08 -0.69 -12.32
C THR A 216 23.16 0.52 -11.40
N PRO A 217 24.14 1.42 -11.57
CA PRO A 217 24.22 2.62 -10.73
C PRO A 217 22.92 3.43 -10.75
N VAL A 218 22.49 3.89 -9.58
CA VAL A 218 21.21 4.59 -9.38
C VAL A 218 21.42 6.02 -8.91
N ILE A 219 20.39 6.84 -9.07
CA ILE A 219 20.27 8.13 -8.40
C ILE A 219 19.40 7.90 -7.16
N LEU A 220 19.84 8.40 -6.00
CA LEU A 220 19.01 8.41 -4.79
C LEU A 220 18.32 9.76 -4.67
N LEU A 221 16.99 9.76 -4.57
CA LEU A 221 16.20 10.94 -4.26
C LEU A 221 15.57 10.76 -2.88
N THR A 222 16.03 11.54 -1.91
CA THR A 222 15.71 11.33 -0.49
C THR A 222 14.98 12.52 0.11
N HIS A 223 14.11 12.24 1.09
CA HIS A 223 13.42 13.28 1.86
C HIS A 223 13.45 12.98 3.36
N SER A 224 13.69 14.00 4.20
CA SER A 224 13.58 13.91 5.66
C SER A 224 14.37 12.71 6.22
N GLN A 225 13.76 11.87 7.06
CA GLN A 225 14.37 10.62 7.58
C GLN A 225 15.01 9.73 6.48
N GLY A 226 14.49 9.77 5.25
CA GLY A 226 15.07 9.05 4.11
C GLY A 226 16.49 9.51 3.74
N GLY A 227 16.89 10.73 4.11
CA GLY A 227 18.25 11.23 3.90
C GLY A 227 19.30 10.36 4.59
N THR A 228 19.05 9.93 5.83
CA THR A 228 19.96 9.06 6.59
C THR A 228 20.20 7.72 5.85
N ALA A 229 19.15 7.13 5.29
CA ALA A 229 19.27 5.93 4.48
C ALA A 229 20.11 6.18 3.21
N GLY A 230 19.94 7.33 2.56
CA GLY A 230 20.74 7.73 1.40
C GLY A 230 22.24 7.69 1.67
N TRP A 231 22.69 8.26 2.80
CA TRP A 231 24.11 8.29 3.17
C TRP A 231 24.66 6.89 3.48
N LEU A 232 23.92 6.10 4.27
CA LEU A 232 24.34 4.76 4.69
C LEU A 232 24.41 3.78 3.52
N VAL A 233 23.48 3.89 2.57
CA VAL A 233 23.46 3.03 1.37
C VAL A 233 24.59 3.43 0.41
N ALA A 234 24.82 4.74 0.24
CA ALA A 234 25.95 5.23 -0.55
C ALA A 234 27.31 4.82 0.05
N ASP A 235 27.43 4.75 1.38
CA ASP A 235 28.63 4.23 2.05
C ASP A 235 28.81 2.72 1.80
N ALA A 236 27.72 1.95 1.84
CA ALA A 236 27.74 0.49 1.66
C ALA A 236 27.92 0.05 0.19
N ARG A 237 27.48 0.87 -0.77
CA ARG A 237 27.53 0.60 -2.22
C ARG A 237 27.96 1.85 -3.01
N PRO A 238 29.17 2.38 -2.78
CA PRO A 238 29.61 3.65 -3.38
C PRO A 238 29.73 3.62 -4.90
N THR A 239 29.89 2.43 -5.49
CA THR A 239 29.95 2.24 -6.95
C THR A 239 28.58 2.13 -7.60
N LEU A 240 27.52 1.86 -6.84
CA LEU A 240 26.14 1.76 -7.34
C LEU A 240 25.32 3.03 -7.09
N VAL A 241 25.91 4.08 -6.50
CA VAL A 241 25.25 5.38 -6.33
C VAL A 241 25.93 6.41 -7.21
N LYS A 242 25.20 6.90 -8.21
CA LYS A 242 25.71 7.87 -9.18
C LYS A 242 25.62 9.31 -8.68
N ALA A 243 24.53 9.66 -8.00
CA ALA A 243 24.26 10.97 -7.46
C ALA A 243 23.20 10.88 -6.36
N ILE A 244 23.17 11.88 -5.47
CA ILE A 244 22.13 12.03 -4.45
C ILE A 244 21.47 13.40 -4.60
N ALA A 245 20.15 13.41 -4.70
CA ALA A 245 19.34 14.62 -4.55
C ALA A 245 18.53 14.50 -3.26
N THR A 246 18.90 15.28 -2.25
CA THR A 246 18.24 15.25 -0.94
C THR A 246 17.44 16.53 -0.71
N VAL A 247 16.21 16.36 -0.26
CA VAL A 247 15.28 17.44 0.09
C VAL A 247 15.07 17.40 1.59
N GLU A 248 15.62 18.39 2.29
CA GLU A 248 15.51 18.52 3.75
C GLU A 248 15.75 17.20 4.52
N PRO A 249 16.94 16.57 4.37
CA PRO A 249 17.26 15.33 5.06
C PRO A 249 17.23 15.50 6.58
N GLN A 250 17.07 14.39 7.30
CA GLN A 250 17.15 14.38 8.76
C GLN A 250 18.52 14.90 9.22
N SER A 251 18.48 16.04 9.87
CA SER A 251 19.63 16.83 10.29
C SER A 251 19.23 17.61 11.58
N PRO A 252 20.12 18.37 12.23
CA PRO A 252 21.53 18.64 11.93
C PRO A 252 22.51 17.57 12.46
N PRO A 253 23.82 17.67 12.13
CA PRO A 253 24.87 16.87 12.76
C PRO A 253 24.94 17.09 14.27
N ILE A 254 25.27 16.03 15.01
CA ILE A 254 25.64 16.01 16.44
C ILE A 254 24.53 16.33 17.44
N ARG A 255 23.75 17.41 17.27
CA ARG A 255 22.81 17.90 18.30
C ARG A 255 21.57 18.54 17.71
N SER A 256 20.39 18.20 18.23
CA SER A 256 19.12 18.74 17.72
C SER A 256 18.88 20.19 18.11
N VAL A 257 18.03 20.86 17.34
CA VAL A 257 17.68 22.28 17.48
C VAL A 257 16.24 22.43 17.94
N ASP A 258 16.00 23.37 18.84
CA ASP A 258 14.70 23.96 19.14
C ASP A 258 14.43 25.04 18.08
N ASN A 259 13.60 24.71 17.08
CA ASN A 259 13.31 25.61 15.96
C ASN A 259 12.66 26.93 16.37
N ALA A 260 11.93 26.95 17.49
CA ALA A 260 11.29 28.16 17.96
C ALA A 260 12.28 29.14 18.58
N LYS A 261 13.35 28.61 19.18
CA LYS A 261 14.41 29.41 19.80
C LYS A 261 15.62 29.62 18.90
N VAL A 262 15.68 28.92 17.75
CA VAL A 262 16.85 28.89 16.86
C VAL A 262 18.11 28.59 17.67
N ALA A 263 18.05 27.54 18.50
CA ALA A 263 19.11 27.19 19.43
C ALA A 263 19.17 25.68 19.66
N TYR A 264 20.35 25.15 20.01
CA TYR A 264 20.49 23.73 20.33
C TYR A 264 19.81 23.35 21.65
N ASN A 265 19.18 22.19 21.69
CA ASN A 265 18.52 21.66 22.88
C ASN A 265 19.51 21.41 24.03
N ALA A 266 19.16 21.81 25.26
CA ALA A 266 20.06 21.80 26.44
C ALA A 266 20.57 20.40 26.84
N THR A 267 19.78 19.35 26.64
CA THR A 267 20.18 17.96 26.86
C THR A 267 20.48 17.29 25.52
N GLY A 268 21.77 17.13 25.20
CA GLY A 268 22.21 16.23 24.14
C GLY A 268 22.16 14.79 24.65
N GLY A 269 21.36 13.94 24.01
CA GLY A 269 21.39 12.48 24.22
C GLY A 269 20.19 11.91 24.96
N GLY A 270 19.49 10.99 24.29
CA GLY A 270 18.38 10.20 24.85
C GLY A 270 17.12 10.20 24.00
N GLY A 271 17.21 9.94 22.69
CA GLY A 271 16.05 9.67 21.83
C GLY A 271 15.60 10.79 20.89
N GLY A 272 16.24 11.97 20.92
CA GLY A 272 15.90 13.11 20.04
C GLY A 272 17.03 14.10 19.77
N GLY A 273 18.30 13.67 19.86
CA GLY A 273 19.50 14.48 19.55
C GLY A 273 20.00 14.23 18.12
N GLY A 274 20.76 15.17 17.54
CA GLY A 274 21.21 15.15 16.14
C GLY A 274 22.08 13.94 15.76
N GLN A 275 22.52 13.88 14.51
CA GLN A 275 23.18 12.69 13.95
C GLN A 275 24.56 12.45 14.58
N VAL A 276 24.70 11.43 15.44
CA VAL A 276 25.91 11.22 16.24
C VAL A 276 27.15 10.82 15.43
N TRP A 277 26.97 10.25 14.23
CA TRP A 277 28.05 9.99 13.26
C TRP A 277 28.21 11.12 12.23
N GLY A 278 27.64 12.31 12.51
CA GLY A 278 27.65 13.47 11.65
C GLY A 278 26.50 13.48 10.64
N VAL A 279 26.31 12.39 9.89
CA VAL A 279 25.25 12.29 8.85
C VAL A 279 24.18 11.25 9.14
N ALA A 280 24.43 10.34 10.09
CA ALA A 280 23.53 9.26 10.50
C ALA A 280 23.68 8.95 12.01
N ASN A 281 22.81 8.10 12.56
CA ASN A 281 22.99 7.54 13.90
C ASN A 281 23.71 6.19 13.90
N ASN A 282 23.80 5.55 12.73
CA ASN A 282 24.62 4.35 12.51
C ASN A 282 26.05 4.68 12.07
N PRO A 283 27.00 3.75 12.31
CA PRO A 283 28.36 3.85 11.78
C PRO A 283 28.39 4.12 10.28
N ILE A 284 29.25 5.06 9.88
CA ILE A 284 29.56 5.40 8.50
C ILE A 284 31.07 5.51 8.33
N THR A 285 31.58 5.13 7.16
CA THR A 285 33.02 4.93 6.98
C THR A 285 33.79 6.24 6.80
N TYR A 286 34.59 6.61 7.80
CA TYR A 286 35.53 7.73 7.75
C TYR A 286 36.96 7.30 7.38
N ASP A 287 37.77 8.27 6.95
CA ASP A 287 39.22 8.22 6.81
C ASP A 287 39.88 9.46 7.47
N PRO A 288 40.77 9.31 8.45
CA PRO A 288 41.14 8.06 9.11
C PRO A 288 39.94 7.37 9.79
N PRO A 289 39.95 6.03 9.95
CA PRO A 289 38.80 5.29 10.49
C PRO A 289 38.52 5.65 11.95
N ILE A 290 37.26 5.50 12.34
CA ILE A 290 36.76 5.60 13.73
C ILE A 290 35.85 4.41 14.03
N SER A 291 35.75 4.06 15.30
CA SER A 291 34.94 2.94 15.81
C SER A 291 33.85 3.40 16.77
N ASP A 292 34.02 4.57 17.39
CA ASP A 292 33.05 5.23 18.27
C ASP A 292 32.74 6.65 17.76
N PRO A 293 31.47 7.09 17.69
CA PRO A 293 31.14 8.46 17.26
C PRO A 293 31.80 9.54 18.12
N LYS A 294 32.18 9.26 19.37
CA LYS A 294 32.92 10.20 20.25
C LYS A 294 34.32 10.53 19.74
N GLU A 295 34.87 9.74 18.82
CA GLU A 295 36.15 10.05 18.16
C GLU A 295 36.03 11.20 17.14
N LEU A 296 34.81 11.61 16.78
CA LEU A 296 34.56 12.84 16.04
C LEU A 296 34.72 14.02 16.99
N GLN A 297 35.89 14.66 16.96
CA GLN A 297 36.10 15.89 17.69
C GLN A 297 35.37 17.03 16.97
N THR A 298 34.44 17.68 17.67
CA THR A 298 33.61 18.74 17.09
C THR A 298 33.71 20.03 17.87
N THR A 299 33.65 21.15 17.16
CA THR A 299 33.57 22.49 17.74
C THR A 299 32.32 23.18 17.20
N LEU A 300 31.64 23.94 18.07
CA LEU A 300 30.56 24.82 17.65
C LEU A 300 31.15 26.12 17.11
N GLU A 301 30.72 26.52 15.92
CA GLU A 301 31.14 27.80 15.35
C GLU A 301 30.76 28.98 16.24
N ALA A 302 31.61 30.01 16.25
CA ALA A 302 31.43 31.17 17.11
C ALA A 302 30.20 32.03 16.72
N GLN A 303 29.81 32.01 15.44
CA GLN A 303 28.74 32.85 14.90
C GLN A 303 27.86 32.04 13.95
N ALA A 304 26.56 32.34 13.99
CA ALA A 304 25.62 31.88 12.98
C ALA A 304 25.76 32.69 11.69
N PRO A 305 25.43 32.12 10.53
CA PRO A 305 25.43 32.86 9.25
C PRO A 305 24.36 33.95 9.17
N SER A 306 23.28 33.84 9.95
CA SER A 306 22.24 34.86 10.09
C SER A 306 21.48 34.64 11.42
N PRO A 307 20.67 35.62 11.89
CA PRO A 307 19.89 35.48 13.12
C PRO A 307 18.88 34.32 13.11
N ASP A 308 18.40 33.92 11.94
CA ASP A 308 17.41 32.86 11.74
C ASP A 308 18.05 31.46 11.61
N LYS A 309 19.35 31.34 11.86
CA LYS A 309 20.11 30.09 11.71
C LYS A 309 20.94 29.81 12.95
N VAL A 310 21.17 28.54 13.24
CA VAL A 310 22.12 28.14 14.29
C VAL A 310 23.57 28.19 13.78
N PRO A 311 24.55 28.47 14.66
CA PRO A 311 25.94 28.14 14.36
C PRO A 311 26.09 26.62 14.20
N CYS A 312 27.05 26.16 13.40
CA CYS A 312 27.17 24.72 13.11
C CYS A 312 28.14 24.02 14.04
N TYR A 313 27.80 22.79 14.46
CA TYR A 313 28.82 21.85 14.90
C TYR A 313 29.59 21.37 13.67
N VAL A 314 30.90 21.60 13.67
CA VAL A 314 31.83 21.18 12.61
C VAL A 314 32.93 20.31 13.21
N GLN A 315 33.59 19.50 12.38
CA GLN A 315 34.76 18.74 12.82
C GLN A 315 35.92 19.68 13.15
N GLN A 316 36.76 19.32 14.12
CA GLN A 316 38.06 19.96 14.30
C GLN A 316 39.00 19.55 13.16
N GLU A 317 39.83 20.49 12.68
CA GLU A 317 40.78 20.19 11.61
C GLU A 317 42.05 19.48 12.15
N PRO A 318 42.63 18.52 11.40
CA PRO A 318 42.19 18.04 10.09
C PRO A 318 40.93 17.16 10.18
N ALA A 319 39.89 17.53 9.42
CA ALA A 319 38.62 16.83 9.45
C ALA A 319 38.71 15.44 8.81
N ARG A 320 38.04 14.45 9.41
CA ARG A 320 37.92 13.10 8.85
C ARG A 320 37.02 13.13 7.62
N LYS A 321 37.37 12.31 6.63
CA LYS A 321 36.71 12.28 5.32
C LYS A 321 35.76 11.10 5.19
N LEU A 322 34.56 11.32 4.65
CA LEU A 322 33.60 10.25 4.33
C LEU A 322 34.03 9.57 3.03
N LYS A 323 35.05 8.72 3.11
CA LYS A 323 35.85 8.26 1.95
C LYS A 323 35.02 7.65 0.81
N ASN A 324 33.94 6.95 1.14
CA ASN A 324 33.10 6.27 0.16
C ASN A 324 32.13 7.23 -0.57
N LEU A 325 31.82 8.39 0.02
CA LEU A 325 30.87 9.36 -0.55
C LEU A 325 31.57 10.44 -1.39
N GLN A 326 32.89 10.59 -1.31
CA GLN A 326 33.61 11.74 -1.91
C GLN A 326 33.42 11.90 -3.42
N ARG A 327 33.11 10.81 -4.14
CA ARG A 327 32.91 10.82 -5.59
C ARG A 327 31.46 11.02 -6.03
N ILE A 328 30.54 11.07 -5.07
CA ILE A 328 29.10 11.16 -5.34
C ILE A 328 28.71 12.66 -5.26
N PRO A 329 28.29 13.28 -6.36
CA PRO A 329 27.75 14.64 -6.30
C PRO A 329 26.43 14.65 -5.55
N VAL A 330 26.26 15.64 -4.68
CA VAL A 330 25.06 15.81 -3.85
C VAL A 330 24.41 17.16 -4.15
N LEU A 331 23.11 17.13 -4.47
CA LEU A 331 22.22 18.29 -4.38
C LEU A 331 21.51 18.25 -3.04
N PHE A 332 21.62 19.32 -2.27
CA PHE A 332 20.91 19.49 -1.01
C PHE A 332 19.97 20.69 -1.15
N LEU A 333 18.66 20.45 -1.08
CA LEU A 333 17.64 21.50 -1.16
C LEU A 333 17.04 21.77 0.22
N SER A 334 17.00 23.06 0.59
CA SER A 334 16.32 23.58 1.80
C SER A 334 15.22 24.55 1.41
N MET A 335 14.06 24.44 2.04
CA MET A 335 12.85 25.21 1.72
C MET A 335 12.77 26.47 2.60
N ASP A 336 12.26 27.58 2.09
CA ASP A 336 12.35 28.88 2.79
C ASP A 336 11.29 29.06 3.89
N ALA A 337 10.23 28.24 3.86
CA ALA A 337 9.17 28.22 4.85
C ALA A 337 9.11 26.94 5.71
N SER A 338 10.21 26.18 5.76
CA SER A 338 10.35 24.97 6.55
C SER A 338 11.15 25.19 7.83
N TYR A 339 10.84 24.41 8.87
CA TYR A 339 11.62 24.34 10.12
C TYR A 339 13.00 23.66 9.93
N HIS A 340 13.32 23.19 8.74
CA HIS A 340 14.68 22.71 8.45
C HIS A 340 15.64 23.88 8.18
N ARG A 341 15.12 25.04 7.78
CA ARG A 341 15.90 26.19 7.34
C ARG A 341 16.88 26.68 8.38
N GLU A 342 16.55 26.54 9.66
CA GLU A 342 17.37 27.02 10.76
C GLU A 342 18.70 26.25 10.92
N TYR A 343 18.81 25.03 10.37
CA TYR A 343 19.94 24.14 10.65
C TYR A 343 20.49 23.32 9.48
N ASP A 344 19.77 23.19 8.36
CA ASP A 344 20.15 22.32 7.24
C ASP A 344 21.52 22.68 6.61
N HIS A 345 21.90 23.97 6.62
CA HIS A 345 23.22 24.44 6.16
C HIS A 345 24.36 23.76 6.92
N CYS A 346 24.15 23.33 8.17
CA CYS A 346 25.17 22.67 8.97
C CYS A 346 25.50 21.27 8.47
N LEU A 347 24.51 20.50 8.01
CA LEU A 347 24.77 19.18 7.45
C LEU A 347 25.49 19.27 6.10
N ALA A 348 25.08 20.22 5.24
CA ALA A 348 25.78 20.46 3.99
C ALA A 348 27.24 20.91 4.21
N LYS A 349 27.48 21.72 5.24
CA LYS A 349 28.84 22.12 5.65
C LYS A 349 29.65 20.93 6.16
N TRP A 350 29.06 20.09 7.02
CA TRP A 350 29.70 18.86 7.50
C TRP A 350 30.12 17.94 6.35
N LEU A 351 29.22 17.72 5.38
CA LEU A 351 29.48 16.90 4.19
C LEU A 351 30.66 17.45 3.38
N ASN A 352 30.69 18.75 3.10
CA ASN A 352 31.79 19.39 2.37
C ASN A 352 33.11 19.31 3.15
N GLN A 353 33.07 19.53 4.48
CA GLN A 353 34.25 19.37 5.34
C GLN A 353 34.77 17.93 5.33
N ALA A 354 33.87 16.95 5.28
CA ALA A 354 34.18 15.53 5.15
C ALA A 354 34.54 15.11 3.71
N GLY A 355 34.69 16.06 2.78
CA GLY A 355 35.16 15.81 1.41
C GLY A 355 34.09 15.31 0.43
N VAL A 356 32.81 15.40 0.78
CA VAL A 356 31.68 15.10 -0.13
C VAL A 356 31.31 16.36 -0.91
N ARG A 357 31.21 16.27 -2.24
CA ARG A 357 30.87 17.42 -3.08
C ARG A 357 29.37 17.74 -2.98
N THR A 358 29.03 18.63 -2.05
CA THR A 358 27.63 18.99 -1.76
C THR A 358 27.31 20.41 -2.19
N GLN A 359 26.38 20.54 -3.14
CA GLN A 359 25.76 21.81 -3.49
C GLN A 359 24.54 22.05 -2.60
N TYR A 360 24.68 22.95 -1.63
CA TYR A 360 23.57 23.45 -0.83
C TYR A 360 22.83 24.54 -1.59
N VAL A 361 21.51 24.38 -1.72
CA VAL A 361 20.63 25.30 -2.43
C VAL A 361 19.48 25.69 -1.52
N GLU A 362 19.44 26.97 -1.24
CA GLU A 362 18.29 27.66 -0.70
C GLU A 362 17.33 27.92 -1.85
N GLU A 363 16.15 27.32 -1.84
CA GLU A 363 15.29 27.28 -3.04
C GLU A 363 14.96 28.66 -3.63
N GLU A 364 14.85 29.70 -2.79
CA GLU A 364 14.54 31.07 -3.18
C GLU A 364 15.61 31.68 -4.07
N THR A 365 16.85 31.20 -3.95
CA THR A 365 17.98 31.66 -4.78
C THR A 365 17.89 31.17 -6.22
N VAL A 366 17.05 30.18 -6.49
CA VAL A 366 16.79 29.63 -7.84
C VAL A 366 15.38 29.91 -8.33
N GLY A 367 14.69 30.87 -7.70
CA GLY A 367 13.36 31.33 -8.11
C GLY A 367 12.20 30.42 -7.66
N LEU A 368 12.44 29.51 -6.72
CA LEU A 368 11.42 28.67 -6.10
C LEU A 368 11.20 29.17 -4.67
N SER A 369 9.98 29.46 -4.23
CA SER A 369 9.78 29.96 -2.87
C SER A 369 8.40 29.67 -2.31
N GLY A 370 8.31 29.80 -0.99
CA GLY A 370 7.10 29.64 -0.21
C GLY A 370 6.76 28.20 0.13
N ASN A 371 7.74 27.29 0.01
CA ASN A 371 7.53 25.88 0.32
C ASN A 371 7.85 25.56 1.78
N SER A 372 7.07 24.65 2.35
CA SER A 372 7.36 24.03 3.64
C SER A 372 8.08 22.69 3.43
N HIS A 373 8.12 21.84 4.47
CA HIS A 373 8.86 20.58 4.50
C HIS A 373 8.39 19.52 3.49
N LEU A 374 7.24 19.72 2.83
CA LEU A 374 6.64 18.75 1.91
C LEU A 374 6.52 19.30 0.49
N PRO A 375 7.62 19.80 -0.12
CA PRO A 375 7.56 20.49 -1.41
C PRO A 375 7.06 19.58 -2.55
N MET A 376 7.15 18.26 -2.39
CA MET A 376 6.60 17.28 -3.34
C MET A 376 5.07 17.28 -3.40
N LEU A 377 4.39 17.79 -2.36
CA LEU A 377 2.93 17.85 -2.25
C LEU A 377 2.37 19.26 -2.51
N GLU A 378 3.22 20.27 -2.61
CA GLU A 378 2.84 21.69 -2.71
C GLU A 378 2.54 22.13 -4.16
N LYS A 379 1.96 23.32 -4.36
CA LYS A 379 1.40 23.79 -5.64
C LYS A 379 2.41 23.82 -6.79
N ASN A 380 3.62 24.28 -6.51
CA ASN A 380 4.75 24.36 -7.43
C ASN A 380 5.64 23.09 -7.45
N SER A 381 5.15 21.96 -6.92
CA SER A 381 5.93 20.71 -6.83
C SER A 381 6.52 20.26 -8.16
N ALA A 382 5.86 20.53 -9.28
CA ALA A 382 6.35 20.21 -10.62
C ALA A 382 7.58 21.03 -11.03
N ASP A 383 7.63 22.30 -10.63
CA ASP A 383 8.78 23.18 -10.90
C ASP A 383 10.00 22.75 -10.10
N ILE A 384 9.80 22.29 -8.86
CA ILE A 384 10.86 21.75 -8.00
C ILE A 384 11.40 20.43 -8.60
N ALA A 385 10.52 19.52 -9.03
CA ALA A 385 10.95 18.30 -9.73
C ALA A 385 11.75 18.63 -11.00
N LYS A 386 11.31 19.63 -11.77
CA LYS A 386 12.02 20.11 -12.97
C LYS A 386 13.41 20.67 -12.64
N TYR A 387 13.54 21.44 -11.55
CA TYR A 387 14.82 21.93 -11.09
C TYR A 387 15.78 20.78 -10.73
N ILE A 388 15.30 19.81 -9.93
CA ILE A 388 16.08 18.60 -9.58
C ILE A 388 16.48 17.84 -10.84
N GLY A 389 15.55 17.61 -11.78
CA GLY A 389 15.81 16.94 -13.05
C GLY A 389 16.85 17.65 -13.92
N GLY A 390 16.84 18.99 -13.93
CA GLY A 390 17.85 19.81 -14.59
C GLY A 390 19.23 19.62 -13.96
N TRP A 391 19.31 19.64 -12.63
CA TRP A 391 20.55 19.40 -11.89
C TRP A 391 21.09 17.99 -12.13
N LEU A 392 20.24 16.96 -12.10
CA LEU A 392 20.61 15.57 -12.37
C LEU A 392 21.15 15.41 -13.80
N SER A 393 20.50 16.03 -14.79
CA SER A 393 20.96 15.98 -16.18
C SER A 393 22.36 16.60 -16.36
N ALA A 394 22.71 17.59 -15.53
CA ALA A 394 24.02 18.23 -15.54
C ALA A 394 25.10 17.46 -14.75
N ASN A 395 24.73 16.76 -13.67
CA ASN A 395 25.68 16.21 -12.70
C ASN A 395 25.75 14.67 -12.66
N ALA A 396 24.69 13.98 -13.07
CA ALA A 396 24.62 12.52 -13.17
C ALA A 396 24.79 12.06 -14.64
N LYS A 397 25.76 12.63 -15.36
CA LYS A 397 25.95 12.33 -16.79
C LYS A 397 26.37 10.86 -17.03
N PRO A 398 25.84 10.23 -18.08
CA PRO A 398 26.32 8.92 -18.55
C PRO A 398 27.82 8.93 -18.80
N GLY A 399 28.49 7.83 -18.49
CA GLY A 399 29.83 7.57 -18.99
C GLY A 399 29.84 7.48 -20.52
N ARG A 400 30.99 7.73 -21.15
CA ARG A 400 31.14 7.58 -22.60
C ARG A 400 30.77 6.15 -23.02
N GLY A 401 29.76 6.01 -23.87
CA GLY A 401 29.28 4.71 -24.36
C GLY A 401 28.24 4.01 -23.48
N GLU A 402 27.78 4.62 -22.37
CA GLU A 402 26.67 4.06 -21.59
C GLU A 402 25.32 4.27 -22.27
N SER A 403 24.60 3.17 -22.47
CA SER A 403 23.25 3.17 -23.03
C SER A 403 22.19 3.42 -21.97
N ALA A 404 21.21 4.26 -22.29
CA ALA A 404 20.02 4.47 -21.47
C ALA A 404 19.24 3.17 -21.18
N SER A 405 19.36 2.17 -22.06
CA SER A 405 18.72 0.86 -21.87
C SER A 405 19.17 0.12 -20.60
N LYS A 406 20.30 0.50 -19.98
CA LYS A 406 20.77 -0.08 -18.70
C LYS A 406 19.82 0.20 -17.54
N ALA A 407 19.02 1.27 -17.60
CA ALA A 407 18.04 1.55 -16.54
C ALA A 407 16.83 0.61 -16.55
N MET A 408 16.67 -0.22 -17.58
CA MET A 408 15.60 -1.22 -17.63
C MET A 408 15.73 -2.17 -16.43
N PRO A 409 14.63 -2.43 -15.69
CA PRO A 409 14.66 -3.40 -14.62
C PRO A 409 15.15 -4.77 -15.13
N PRO A 410 16.04 -5.45 -14.38
CA PRO A 410 16.47 -6.80 -14.73
C PRO A 410 15.32 -7.79 -14.65
N LYS A 411 15.46 -8.97 -15.27
CA LYS A 411 14.39 -10.00 -15.31
C LYS A 411 13.91 -10.45 -13.92
N THR A 412 14.76 -10.35 -12.91
CA THR A 412 14.45 -10.65 -11.50
C THR A 412 13.44 -9.67 -10.90
N ILE A 413 13.31 -8.47 -11.47
CA ILE A 413 12.29 -7.46 -11.14
C ILE A 413 11.25 -7.47 -12.25
N ALA A 414 10.23 -8.32 -12.09
CA ALA A 414 9.17 -8.45 -13.08
C ALA A 414 8.43 -7.11 -13.28
N THR A 415 8.19 -6.78 -14.54
CA THR A 415 7.35 -5.64 -14.93
C THR A 415 6.39 -6.07 -16.03
N PHE A 416 5.24 -5.43 -16.08
CA PHE A 416 4.16 -5.72 -17.02
C PHE A 416 3.85 -4.50 -17.89
N PRO A 417 3.50 -4.70 -19.16
CA PRO A 417 3.15 -3.60 -20.04
C PRO A 417 1.90 -2.86 -19.52
N THR A 418 1.86 -1.55 -19.73
CA THR A 418 0.70 -0.69 -19.42
C THR A 418 -0.20 -0.48 -20.64
N ASP A 419 -0.08 -1.31 -21.69
CA ASP A 419 -0.76 -1.12 -22.97
C ASP A 419 -2.28 -1.10 -22.87
N ALA A 420 -2.87 -1.81 -21.91
CA ALA A 420 -4.31 -1.80 -21.66
C ALA A 420 -4.79 -0.65 -20.77
N ILE A 421 -3.88 0.09 -20.11
CA ILE A 421 -4.21 1.04 -19.04
C ILE A 421 -4.08 2.47 -19.56
N ALA A 422 -5.14 3.27 -19.41
CA ALA A 422 -5.14 4.68 -19.76
C ALA A 422 -4.75 5.58 -18.58
N ARG A 423 -5.29 5.29 -17.39
CA ARG A 423 -5.15 6.16 -16.22
C ARG A 423 -5.00 5.34 -14.95
N LYS A 424 -4.32 5.92 -13.96
CA LYS A 424 -4.18 5.38 -12.60
C LYS A 424 -4.52 6.47 -11.59
N GLY A 425 -5.05 6.14 -10.41
CA GLY A 425 -5.22 7.09 -9.30
C GLY A 425 -4.94 6.42 -7.97
N VAL A 426 -4.53 7.19 -6.97
CA VAL A 426 -4.35 6.74 -5.59
C VAL A 426 -5.08 7.69 -4.64
N PHE A 427 -5.91 7.15 -3.75
CA PHE A 427 -6.72 7.97 -2.85
C PHE A 427 -7.10 7.17 -1.61
N TYR A 428 -7.78 7.83 -0.66
CA TYR A 428 -8.18 7.23 0.61
C TYR A 428 -9.69 7.40 0.82
N ALA A 429 -10.39 6.27 0.93
CA ALA A 429 -11.81 6.25 1.27
C ALA A 429 -12.03 6.22 2.79
N GLY A 430 -13.10 6.84 3.27
CA GLY A 430 -13.43 6.90 4.69
C GLY A 430 -12.41 7.71 5.51
N GLY A 431 -12.17 7.27 6.74
CA GLY A 431 -11.32 7.95 7.71
C GLY A 431 -12.09 8.93 8.60
N GLN A 432 -11.74 8.94 9.88
CA GLN A 432 -12.27 9.86 10.88
C GLN A 432 -11.18 10.25 11.87
N TYR A 433 -11.27 11.46 12.41
CA TYR A 433 -10.41 11.85 13.52
C TYR A 433 -10.86 11.14 14.80
N ALA A 434 -9.93 10.46 15.46
CA ALA A 434 -10.09 9.84 16.76
C ALA A 434 -9.24 10.60 17.80
N LEU A 435 -9.59 10.41 19.08
CA LEU A 435 -9.00 11.11 20.23
C LEU A 435 -9.22 12.65 20.17
N ASP A 436 -8.99 13.31 21.30
CA ASP A 436 -9.23 14.75 21.47
C ASP A 436 -7.94 15.52 21.78
N GLY A 437 -8.00 16.85 21.62
CA GLY A 437 -6.90 17.77 21.88
C GLY A 437 -5.63 17.41 21.11
N ASP A 438 -4.47 17.47 21.78
CA ASP A 438 -3.15 17.22 21.17
C ASP A 438 -2.95 15.78 20.68
N ARG A 439 -3.85 14.86 21.04
CA ARG A 439 -3.80 13.44 20.67
C ARG A 439 -4.59 13.11 19.40
N ARG A 440 -5.30 14.10 18.83
CA ARG A 440 -6.21 13.90 17.69
C ARG A 440 -5.48 13.34 16.47
N VAL A 441 -5.97 12.24 15.91
CA VAL A 441 -5.28 11.47 14.85
C VAL A 441 -6.26 10.91 13.81
N MET A 442 -5.86 10.88 12.53
CA MET A 442 -6.67 10.30 11.46
C MET A 442 -6.66 8.77 11.55
N ARG A 443 -7.83 8.16 11.56
CA ARG A 443 -8.02 6.72 11.81
C ARG A 443 -9.03 6.10 10.84
N GLY A 444 -8.78 4.87 10.40
CA GLY A 444 -9.77 4.08 9.65
C GLY A 444 -9.91 4.45 8.16
N ALA A 445 -8.96 5.19 7.61
CA ALA A 445 -8.92 5.47 6.18
C ALA A 445 -8.45 4.24 5.40
N MET A 446 -8.96 4.07 4.18
CA MET A 446 -8.65 2.95 3.30
C MET A 446 -7.98 3.43 2.02
N TYR A 447 -6.69 3.14 1.89
CA TYR A 447 -5.93 3.30 0.66
C TYR A 447 -6.55 2.49 -0.48
N THR A 448 -6.75 3.16 -1.61
CA THR A 448 -7.33 2.58 -2.81
C THR A 448 -6.56 3.04 -4.03
N GLU A 449 -6.15 2.08 -4.86
CA GLU A 449 -5.64 2.33 -6.21
C GLU A 449 -6.75 2.08 -7.21
N VAL A 450 -6.93 2.97 -8.19
CA VAL A 450 -7.83 2.76 -9.31
C VAL A 450 -7.06 2.70 -10.62
N TYR A 451 -7.38 1.71 -11.45
CA TYR A 451 -6.83 1.52 -12.78
C TYR A 451 -7.98 1.62 -13.80
N VAL A 452 -7.82 2.51 -14.78
CA VAL A 452 -8.82 2.75 -15.83
C VAL A 452 -8.27 2.21 -17.15
N PRO A 453 -8.95 1.25 -17.80
CA PRO A 453 -8.49 0.70 -19.07
C PRO A 453 -8.66 1.73 -20.20
N LYS A 454 -7.91 1.57 -21.29
CA LYS A 454 -8.05 2.42 -22.50
C LYS A 454 -9.43 2.33 -23.13
N GLN A 455 -10.07 1.18 -22.99
CA GLN A 455 -11.44 0.95 -23.42
C GLN A 455 -12.20 0.34 -22.25
N ILE A 456 -13.11 1.12 -21.67
CA ILE A 456 -14.06 0.60 -20.68
C ILE A 456 -15.10 -0.20 -21.45
N ARG A 457 -15.12 -1.52 -21.27
CA ARG A 457 -16.04 -2.44 -21.96
C ARG A 457 -17.11 -3.00 -21.03
N GLN A 458 -16.91 -2.83 -19.73
CA GLN A 458 -17.73 -3.44 -18.68
C GLN A 458 -18.48 -2.35 -17.92
N PRO A 459 -19.77 -2.53 -17.63
CA PRO A 459 -20.63 -1.48 -17.07
C PRO A 459 -20.46 -1.29 -15.57
N TYR A 460 -19.82 -2.24 -14.86
CA TYR A 460 -19.59 -2.19 -13.43
C TYR A 460 -18.09 -2.31 -13.15
N PRO A 461 -17.47 -1.37 -12.40
CA PRO A 461 -16.11 -1.54 -11.92
C PRO A 461 -16.00 -2.72 -10.96
N VAL A 462 -14.81 -3.30 -10.85
CA VAL A 462 -14.49 -4.37 -9.90
C VAL A 462 -13.69 -3.79 -8.74
N ILE A 463 -14.09 -4.09 -7.51
CA ILE A 463 -13.31 -3.78 -6.31
C ILE A 463 -12.72 -5.07 -5.76
N LEU A 464 -11.39 -5.15 -5.68
CA LEU A 464 -10.63 -6.32 -5.26
C LEU A 464 -10.20 -6.21 -3.79
N TRP A 465 -10.74 -7.09 -2.95
CA TRP A 465 -10.53 -7.14 -1.49
C TRP A 465 -9.68 -8.35 -1.09
N HIS A 466 -8.48 -8.09 -0.57
CA HIS A 466 -7.50 -9.12 -0.21
C HIS A 466 -7.84 -9.90 1.08
N ALA A 467 -7.05 -10.94 1.38
CA ALA A 467 -7.16 -11.77 2.57
C ALA A 467 -6.51 -11.16 3.82
N ASN A 468 -6.66 -11.84 4.96
CA ASN A 468 -5.95 -11.54 6.20
C ASN A 468 -4.43 -11.74 6.01
N GLY A 469 -3.61 -10.84 6.59
CA GLY A 469 -2.16 -10.90 6.46
C GLY A 469 -1.61 -10.45 5.08
N GLN A 470 -2.48 -10.06 4.15
CA GLN A 470 -2.10 -9.62 2.79
C GLN A 470 -2.48 -8.15 2.56
N THR A 471 -2.14 -7.63 1.37
CA THR A 471 -2.46 -6.29 0.86
C THR A 471 -3.01 -6.40 -0.57
N GLY A 472 -3.30 -5.28 -1.23
CA GLY A 472 -3.68 -5.23 -2.63
C GLY A 472 -2.71 -5.92 -3.60
N THR A 473 -1.45 -6.13 -3.20
CA THR A 473 -0.45 -6.89 -3.96
C THR A 473 -0.88 -8.30 -4.33
N GLN A 474 -1.78 -8.92 -3.54
CA GLN A 474 -2.40 -10.23 -3.81
C GLN A 474 -2.97 -10.33 -5.23
N TRP A 475 -3.43 -9.21 -5.80
CA TRP A 475 -4.11 -9.17 -7.09
C TRP A 475 -3.23 -8.73 -8.25
N MET A 476 -2.03 -8.23 -7.96
CA MET A 476 -1.21 -7.50 -8.92
C MET A 476 -0.14 -8.38 -9.56
N GLN A 477 0.54 -9.24 -8.79
CA GLN A 477 1.61 -10.10 -9.29
C GLN A 477 1.68 -11.38 -8.45
N THR A 478 1.90 -12.50 -9.13
CA THR A 478 2.13 -13.79 -8.48
C THR A 478 3.56 -13.90 -7.95
N PRO A 479 3.83 -14.68 -6.89
CA PRO A 479 5.17 -14.81 -6.32
C PRO A 479 6.22 -15.38 -7.29
N ASP A 480 5.78 -16.11 -8.33
CA ASP A 480 6.63 -16.62 -9.41
C ASP A 480 6.80 -15.64 -10.59
N GLY A 481 6.32 -14.40 -10.47
CA GLY A 481 6.58 -13.31 -11.41
C GLY A 481 5.59 -13.19 -12.58
N ARG A 482 4.53 -13.99 -12.62
CA ARG A 482 3.42 -13.80 -13.58
C ARG A 482 2.54 -12.61 -13.17
N PRO A 483 1.91 -11.90 -14.13
CA PRO A 483 0.93 -10.86 -13.83
C PRO A 483 -0.28 -11.43 -13.09
N GLY A 484 -0.83 -10.68 -12.14
CA GLY A 484 -2.02 -11.04 -11.37
C GLY A 484 -3.33 -10.69 -12.08
N TRP A 485 -4.44 -11.06 -11.44
CA TRP A 485 -5.79 -10.91 -11.98
C TRP A 485 -6.22 -9.46 -12.26
N ALA A 486 -5.67 -8.47 -11.56
CA ALA A 486 -5.98 -7.07 -11.84
C ALA A 486 -5.63 -6.69 -13.29
N TYR A 487 -4.49 -7.15 -13.82
CA TYR A 487 -4.10 -6.91 -15.21
C TYR A 487 -5.06 -7.58 -16.20
N ARG A 488 -5.49 -8.80 -15.92
CA ARG A 488 -6.44 -9.54 -16.76
C ARG A 488 -7.80 -8.86 -16.84
N LEU A 489 -8.31 -8.37 -15.71
CA LEU A 489 -9.56 -7.63 -15.66
C LEU A 489 -9.46 -6.30 -16.43
N LEU A 490 -8.30 -5.63 -16.38
CA LEU A 490 -8.04 -4.43 -17.18
C LEU A 490 -8.03 -4.74 -18.68
N ASP A 491 -7.42 -5.86 -19.10
CA ASP A 491 -7.42 -6.33 -20.48
C ASP A 491 -8.86 -6.59 -20.99
N ASP A 492 -9.72 -7.13 -20.12
CA ASP A 492 -11.16 -7.37 -20.37
C ASP A 492 -12.02 -6.08 -20.33
N GLY A 493 -11.42 -4.93 -20.02
CA GLY A 493 -12.06 -3.61 -20.04
C GLY A 493 -12.84 -3.25 -18.78
N TYR A 494 -12.54 -3.87 -17.63
CA TYR A 494 -13.03 -3.44 -16.32
C TYR A 494 -12.23 -2.24 -15.80
N VAL A 495 -12.90 -1.27 -15.19
CA VAL A 495 -12.25 -0.36 -14.24
C VAL A 495 -12.01 -1.13 -12.95
N VAL A 496 -10.79 -1.11 -12.44
CA VAL A 496 -10.37 -1.96 -11.31
C VAL A 496 -9.92 -1.10 -10.14
N TYR A 497 -10.53 -1.32 -8.98
CA TYR A 497 -10.13 -0.74 -7.70
C TYR A 497 -9.44 -1.82 -6.86
N VAL A 498 -8.24 -1.53 -6.37
CA VAL A 498 -7.46 -2.41 -5.49
C VAL A 498 -7.30 -1.71 -4.15
N VAL A 499 -7.81 -2.32 -3.08
CA VAL A 499 -7.77 -1.71 -1.75
C VAL A 499 -6.67 -2.33 -0.89
N ASP A 500 -6.06 -1.53 -0.01
CA ASP A 500 -5.47 -2.03 1.23
C ASP A 500 -6.46 -1.63 2.34
N TYR A 501 -7.26 -2.54 2.89
CA TYR A 501 -8.30 -2.14 3.86
C TYR A 501 -7.71 -1.60 5.19
N PRO A 502 -8.47 -0.91 6.05
CA PRO A 502 -7.93 -0.20 7.21
C PRO A 502 -7.01 -1.03 8.14
N ALA A 503 -6.00 -0.35 8.70
CA ALA A 503 -4.93 -0.95 9.52
C ALA A 503 -4.16 -2.07 8.81
N ARG A 504 -3.85 -1.86 7.53
CA ARG A 504 -3.12 -2.78 6.66
C ARG A 504 -2.43 -2.04 5.53
N GLY A 505 -1.20 -2.45 5.18
CA GLY A 505 -0.54 -1.91 4.00
C GLY A 505 -0.38 -0.40 4.09
N ARG A 506 -0.73 0.31 3.02
CA ARG A 506 -0.73 1.78 2.95
C ARG A 506 -1.89 2.45 3.70
N SER A 507 -2.75 1.69 4.37
CA SER A 507 -3.78 2.19 5.29
C SER A 507 -3.31 2.17 6.73
N THR A 508 -3.40 3.33 7.37
CA THR A 508 -2.87 3.62 8.70
C THR A 508 -3.29 2.61 9.77
N TYR A 509 -2.31 2.12 10.53
CA TYR A 509 -2.50 1.55 11.86
C TYR A 509 -2.14 2.62 12.89
N VAL A 510 -2.99 2.84 13.89
CA VAL A 510 -2.74 3.83 14.95
C VAL A 510 -2.15 3.15 16.20
N PRO A 511 -0.82 3.24 16.44
CA PRO A 511 -0.15 2.60 17.57
C PRO A 511 -0.31 3.38 18.88
N LEU A 512 -0.88 4.59 18.84
CA LEU A 512 -1.02 5.45 20.02
C LEU A 512 -1.92 4.77 21.08
N PRO A 513 -1.64 4.98 22.38
CA PRO A 513 -2.45 4.36 23.44
C PRO A 513 -3.94 4.68 23.31
N GLY A 514 -4.80 3.71 23.52
CA GLY A 514 -6.25 3.89 23.55
C GLY A 514 -6.74 4.56 24.84
N PRO A 515 -8.06 4.56 25.07
CA PRO A 515 -8.66 5.09 26.30
C PRO A 515 -8.17 4.44 27.59
N ASP A 516 -7.70 3.19 27.54
CA ASP A 516 -7.12 2.47 28.68
C ASP A 516 -5.67 2.89 29.01
N GLY A 517 -5.07 3.74 28.17
CA GLY A 517 -3.69 4.20 28.30
C GLY A 517 -2.62 3.14 28.05
N LYS A 518 -2.99 1.93 27.63
CA LYS A 518 -2.06 0.79 27.49
C LYS A 518 -2.13 0.11 26.13
N THR A 519 -3.34 -0.22 25.67
CA THR A 519 -3.53 -0.95 24.42
C THR A 519 -3.47 0.04 23.26
N PRO A 520 -2.83 -0.28 22.12
CA PRO A 520 -2.91 0.58 20.94
C PRO A 520 -4.36 0.84 20.52
N LEU A 521 -4.64 2.01 19.94
CA LEU A 521 -5.99 2.41 19.56
C LEU A 521 -6.66 1.45 18.56
N ASP A 522 -5.85 0.87 17.66
CA ASP A 522 -6.32 -0.14 16.69
C ASP A 522 -6.15 -1.59 17.18
N GLY A 523 -5.83 -1.77 18.46
CA GLY A 523 -5.58 -3.05 19.08
C GLY A 523 -4.19 -3.60 18.78
N ASN A 524 -3.88 -4.75 19.39
CA ASN A 524 -2.59 -5.41 19.20
C ASN A 524 -2.46 -5.93 17.76
N LEU A 525 -1.22 -5.87 17.25
CA LEU A 525 -0.85 -6.46 15.97
C LEU A 525 -0.54 -7.94 16.15
N ASN A 526 -1.00 -8.74 15.21
CA ASN A 526 -0.61 -10.14 15.04
C ASN A 526 -0.05 -10.35 13.63
N VAL A 527 0.65 -11.46 13.44
CA VAL A 527 1.28 -11.82 12.18
C VAL A 527 1.19 -13.33 11.95
N ARG A 528 1.08 -13.76 10.70
CA ARG A 528 1.18 -15.18 10.35
C ARG A 528 2.64 -15.61 10.28
N THR A 529 2.90 -16.79 10.81
CA THR A 529 4.20 -17.45 10.72
C THR A 529 4.33 -18.18 9.39
N ALA A 530 5.58 -18.44 8.98
CA ALA A 530 5.88 -19.27 7.81
C ALA A 530 5.27 -20.66 7.97
N LEU A 531 5.38 -21.28 9.15
CA LEU A 531 4.83 -22.60 9.43
C LEU A 531 3.31 -22.66 9.25
N GLU A 532 2.58 -21.64 9.74
CA GLU A 532 1.15 -21.55 9.49
C GLU A 532 0.86 -21.47 7.99
N ILE A 533 1.52 -20.56 7.26
CA ILE A 533 1.29 -20.35 5.83
C ILE A 533 1.64 -21.58 4.99
N GLU A 534 2.68 -22.32 5.35
CA GLU A 534 3.01 -23.61 4.73
C GLU A 534 1.88 -24.62 4.94
N ARG A 535 1.36 -24.74 6.16
CA ARG A 535 0.28 -25.69 6.49
C ARG A 535 -1.01 -25.40 5.76
N ILE A 536 -1.43 -24.14 5.74
CA ILE A 536 -2.80 -23.81 5.30
C ILE A 536 -2.88 -23.35 3.84
N TRP A 537 -1.79 -22.83 3.25
CA TRP A 537 -1.83 -22.22 1.91
C TRP A 537 -0.87 -22.87 0.91
N THR A 538 0.43 -22.89 1.20
CA THR A 538 1.45 -23.07 0.15
C THR A 538 2.09 -24.46 0.10
N ASN A 539 2.13 -25.18 1.22
CA ASN A 539 2.63 -26.55 1.33
C ASN A 539 1.62 -27.47 2.04
N ALA A 540 0.34 -27.22 1.83
CA ALA A 540 -0.75 -28.04 2.38
C ALA A 540 -0.58 -29.53 2.06
N ARG A 541 -0.01 -29.88 0.90
CA ARG A 541 0.24 -31.27 0.51
C ARG A 541 1.17 -32.00 1.48
N GLU A 542 2.24 -31.38 1.95
CA GLU A 542 3.17 -32.02 2.89
C GLU A 542 2.73 -31.79 4.35
N ARG A 543 2.24 -30.58 4.67
CA ARG A 543 2.08 -30.10 6.05
C ARG A 543 0.64 -29.89 6.51
N GLY A 544 -0.33 -29.86 5.60
CA GLY A 544 -1.74 -29.67 5.94
C GLY A 544 -2.30 -30.85 6.74
N ASP A 545 -3.12 -30.55 7.73
CA ASP A 545 -3.77 -31.48 8.64
C ASP A 545 -5.28 -31.61 8.40
N PHE A 546 -5.77 -31.10 7.27
CA PHE A 546 -7.18 -31.10 6.88
C PHE A 546 -7.45 -32.06 5.69
N PRO A 547 -8.71 -32.48 5.47
CA PRO A 547 -9.08 -33.33 4.35
C PRO A 547 -8.63 -32.76 3.00
N LEU A 548 -8.33 -33.64 2.06
CA LEU A 548 -7.97 -33.27 0.69
C LEU A 548 -6.70 -32.42 0.52
N ALA A 549 -5.95 -32.10 1.59
CA ALA A 549 -4.70 -31.34 1.49
C ALA A 549 -3.69 -31.96 0.50
N LYS A 550 -3.70 -33.30 0.37
CA LYS A 550 -2.88 -34.04 -0.60
C LYS A 550 -3.16 -33.72 -2.07
N ASN A 551 -4.30 -33.10 -2.38
CA ASN A 551 -4.65 -32.67 -3.74
C ASN A 551 -3.88 -31.42 -4.17
N HIS A 552 -3.22 -30.70 -3.25
CA HIS A 552 -2.58 -29.43 -3.56
C HIS A 552 -1.39 -29.63 -4.52
N THR A 553 -1.54 -29.13 -5.74
CA THR A 553 -0.60 -29.37 -6.85
C THR A 553 -0.34 -28.11 -7.69
N GLN A 554 -1.07 -27.03 -7.45
CA GLN A 554 -1.01 -25.82 -8.26
C GLN A 554 -0.06 -24.74 -7.75
N TRP A 555 0.54 -24.88 -6.55
CA TRP A 555 1.62 -23.99 -6.14
C TRP A 555 2.81 -24.04 -7.13
N PRO A 556 3.39 -22.89 -7.52
CA PRO A 556 4.46 -22.84 -8.54
C PRO A 556 5.86 -23.21 -8.03
N GLY A 557 6.03 -23.51 -6.73
CA GLY A 557 7.31 -23.91 -6.13
C GLY A 557 7.19 -25.08 -5.15
N ALA A 558 8.13 -25.18 -4.21
CA ALA A 558 8.07 -26.14 -3.11
C ALA A 558 7.15 -25.67 -1.96
N GLY A 559 6.89 -24.35 -1.87
CA GLY A 559 5.91 -23.80 -0.94
C GLY A 559 6.36 -23.78 0.51
N LYS A 560 7.68 -23.82 0.76
CA LYS A 560 8.26 -23.84 2.11
C LYS A 560 9.50 -22.96 2.21
N VAL A 561 9.89 -22.59 3.42
CA VAL A 561 11.07 -21.76 3.70
C VAL A 561 12.29 -22.23 2.91
N GLY A 562 12.95 -21.30 2.21
CA GLY A 562 14.12 -21.55 1.38
C GLY A 562 13.82 -21.78 -0.10
N ASP A 563 12.54 -21.96 -0.47
CA ASP A 563 12.08 -21.82 -1.86
C ASP A 563 11.91 -20.31 -2.20
N PRO A 564 12.60 -19.77 -3.23
CA PRO A 564 12.50 -18.37 -3.60
C PRO A 564 11.07 -17.87 -3.87
N ILE A 565 10.18 -18.74 -4.36
CA ILE A 565 8.78 -18.39 -4.62
C ILE A 565 8.02 -18.22 -3.30
N PHE A 566 8.19 -19.15 -2.37
CA PHE A 566 7.62 -19.05 -1.03
C PHE A 566 8.19 -17.86 -0.26
N ASP A 567 9.50 -17.65 -0.31
CA ASP A 567 10.16 -16.53 0.37
C ASP A 567 9.65 -15.18 -0.18
N THR A 568 9.43 -15.08 -1.49
CA THR A 568 8.81 -13.89 -2.11
C THR A 568 7.37 -13.68 -1.61
N PHE A 569 6.59 -14.75 -1.49
CA PHE A 569 5.25 -14.67 -0.92
C PHE A 569 5.26 -14.31 0.56
N MET A 570 6.22 -14.80 1.34
CA MET A 570 6.40 -14.42 2.74
C MET A 570 6.74 -12.93 2.89
N ARG A 571 7.56 -12.36 2.00
CA ARG A 571 7.86 -10.92 1.97
C ARG A 571 6.62 -10.05 1.71
N SER A 572 5.59 -10.58 1.04
CA SER A 572 4.34 -9.85 0.81
C SER A 572 3.35 -9.90 1.96
N GLN A 573 3.63 -10.68 3.01
CA GLN A 573 2.77 -10.75 4.18
C GLN A 573 2.99 -9.55 5.08
N VAL A 574 1.96 -9.15 5.80
CA VAL A 574 1.97 -7.99 6.70
C VAL A 574 1.20 -8.29 7.98
N ALA A 575 1.50 -7.56 9.06
CA ALA A 575 0.75 -7.66 10.30
C ALA A 575 -0.71 -7.18 10.14
N PHE A 576 -1.57 -7.62 11.05
CA PHE A 576 -2.99 -7.26 11.08
C PHE A 576 -3.45 -6.90 12.50
N ALA A 577 -4.31 -5.89 12.59
CA ALA A 577 -4.75 -5.28 13.84
C ALA A 577 -6.08 -5.86 14.35
N GLY A 578 -6.25 -5.86 15.68
CA GLY A 578 -7.50 -6.33 16.30
C GLY A 578 -8.75 -5.53 15.90
N ALA A 579 -8.60 -4.24 15.57
CA ALA A 579 -9.71 -3.37 15.21
C ALA A 579 -10.13 -3.43 13.73
N THR A 580 -9.44 -4.19 12.86
CA THR A 580 -9.71 -4.21 11.41
C THR A 580 -11.18 -4.45 11.07
N GLY A 581 -11.86 -5.36 11.79
CA GLY A 581 -13.28 -5.66 11.54
C GLY A 581 -14.23 -4.49 11.79
N ALA A 582 -13.95 -3.64 12.78
CA ALA A 582 -14.78 -2.47 13.06
C ALA A 582 -14.49 -1.30 12.10
N LEU A 583 -13.27 -1.21 11.59
CA LEU A 583 -12.84 -0.10 10.73
C LEU A 583 -13.19 -0.30 9.26
N THR A 584 -13.24 -1.54 8.80
CA THR A 584 -13.33 -1.83 7.35
C THR A 584 -14.70 -1.52 6.74
N PRO A 585 -15.85 -1.91 7.33
CA PRO A 585 -17.15 -1.67 6.70
C PRO A 585 -17.45 -0.18 6.46
N PRO A 586 -17.22 0.75 7.41
CA PRO A 586 -17.41 2.18 7.15
C PRO A 586 -16.56 2.73 6.00
N ALA A 587 -15.29 2.29 5.91
CA ALA A 587 -14.40 2.71 4.82
C ALA A 587 -14.83 2.13 3.47
N GLY A 588 -15.30 0.88 3.44
CA GLY A 588 -15.86 0.25 2.25
C GLY A 588 -17.14 0.94 1.76
N VAL A 589 -18.03 1.30 2.68
CA VAL A 589 -19.23 2.09 2.35
C VAL A 589 -18.85 3.47 1.78
N ALA A 590 -17.87 4.15 2.40
CA ALA A 590 -17.37 5.41 1.88
C ALA A 590 -16.77 5.26 0.47
N LEU A 591 -16.07 4.16 0.18
CA LEU A 591 -15.57 3.89 -1.17
C LEU A 591 -16.72 3.73 -2.17
N LEU A 592 -17.76 2.96 -1.83
CA LEU A 592 -18.93 2.81 -2.69
C LEU A 592 -19.62 4.16 -2.96
N ASP A 593 -19.81 4.97 -1.92
CA ASP A 593 -20.41 6.30 -2.04
C ASP A 593 -19.53 7.26 -2.88
N MET A 594 -18.20 7.16 -2.79
CA MET A 594 -17.27 7.91 -3.64
C MET A 594 -17.31 7.47 -5.11
N ILE A 595 -17.51 6.18 -5.39
CA ILE A 595 -17.66 5.65 -6.75
C ILE A 595 -19.01 6.08 -7.33
N GLY A 596 -20.08 6.04 -6.53
CA GLY A 596 -21.41 6.51 -6.92
C GLY A 596 -22.08 5.69 -8.03
N ALA A 597 -21.59 4.49 -8.33
CA ALA A 597 -22.07 3.61 -9.38
C ALA A 597 -22.16 2.16 -8.88
N PRO A 598 -23.01 1.30 -9.47
CA PRO A 598 -23.04 -0.11 -9.12
C PRO A 598 -21.69 -0.80 -9.40
N VAL A 599 -21.23 -1.64 -8.49
CA VAL A 599 -19.91 -2.29 -8.54
C VAL A 599 -20.01 -3.82 -8.44
N ILE A 600 -18.95 -4.51 -8.85
CA ILE A 600 -18.72 -5.92 -8.52
C ILE A 600 -17.81 -5.95 -7.28
N LEU A 601 -18.30 -6.50 -6.17
CA LEU A 601 -17.44 -6.79 -5.01
C LEU A 601 -16.74 -8.12 -5.22
N PHE A 602 -15.42 -8.11 -5.36
CA PHE A 602 -14.61 -9.30 -5.55
C PHE A 602 -13.71 -9.48 -4.32
N THR A 603 -13.91 -10.58 -3.60
CA THR A 603 -13.41 -10.75 -2.25
C THR A 603 -12.74 -12.10 -2.04
N HIS A 604 -11.77 -12.15 -1.13
CA HIS A 604 -11.06 -13.38 -0.75
C HIS A 604 -10.92 -13.49 0.77
N SER A 605 -11.20 -14.66 1.35
CA SER A 605 -10.93 -14.94 2.77
C SER A 605 -11.60 -13.92 3.70
N GLN A 606 -10.87 -13.37 4.68
CA GLN A 606 -11.35 -12.30 5.56
C GLN A 606 -11.98 -11.11 4.79
N GLY A 607 -11.50 -10.79 3.58
CA GLY A 607 -12.11 -9.77 2.73
C GLY A 607 -13.56 -10.09 2.32
N GLY A 608 -13.94 -11.36 2.28
CA GLY A 608 -15.31 -11.80 2.04
C GLY A 608 -16.28 -11.43 3.15
N GLY A 609 -15.86 -11.61 4.42
CA GLY A 609 -16.64 -11.17 5.58
C GLY A 609 -16.91 -9.66 5.54
N PHE A 610 -15.89 -8.86 5.21
CA PHE A 610 -16.05 -7.41 5.04
C PHE A 610 -16.96 -7.08 3.86
N GLY A 611 -16.82 -7.81 2.74
CA GLY A 611 -17.72 -7.69 1.59
C GLY A 611 -19.18 -7.90 1.96
N PHE A 612 -19.48 -8.87 2.83
CA PHE A 612 -20.84 -9.10 3.29
C PHE A 612 -21.39 -7.90 4.10
N ASP A 613 -20.60 -7.39 5.04
CA ASP A 613 -21.00 -6.25 5.88
C ASP A 613 -21.18 -4.94 5.07
N ILE A 614 -20.40 -4.78 4.00
CA ILE A 614 -20.53 -3.63 3.07
C ILE A 614 -21.78 -3.80 2.20
N ALA A 615 -22.02 -5.00 1.66
CA ALA A 615 -23.17 -5.30 0.81
C ALA A 615 -24.50 -5.11 1.56
N GLU A 616 -24.57 -5.47 2.84
CA GLU A 616 -25.73 -5.22 3.71
C GLU A 616 -26.07 -3.72 3.84
N GLN A 617 -25.05 -2.87 3.84
CA GLN A 617 -25.22 -1.42 3.99
C GLN A 617 -25.50 -0.69 2.66
N ARG A 618 -25.08 -1.28 1.52
CA ARG A 618 -25.25 -0.71 0.17
C ARG A 618 -25.72 -1.76 -0.85
N PRO A 619 -26.83 -2.48 -0.60
CA PRO A 619 -27.24 -3.61 -1.43
C PRO A 619 -27.53 -3.21 -2.88
N ASN A 620 -28.07 -2.01 -3.09
CA ASN A 620 -28.41 -1.49 -4.42
C ASN A 620 -27.19 -1.15 -5.27
N GLN A 621 -26.04 -0.87 -4.63
CA GLN A 621 -24.77 -0.60 -5.32
C GLN A 621 -23.96 -1.87 -5.59
N VAL A 622 -24.37 -3.04 -5.05
CA VAL A 622 -23.65 -4.30 -5.24
C VAL A 622 -24.55 -5.30 -5.99
N PRO A 623 -24.73 -5.15 -7.32
CA PRO A 623 -25.50 -6.12 -8.11
C PRO A 623 -24.85 -7.51 -8.12
N LEU A 624 -23.52 -7.58 -8.09
CA LEU A 624 -22.75 -8.83 -8.15
C LEU A 624 -21.71 -8.89 -7.03
N MET A 625 -21.55 -10.06 -6.44
CA MET A 625 -20.48 -10.37 -5.51
C MET A 625 -19.77 -11.68 -5.91
N VAL A 626 -18.45 -11.67 -5.91
CA VAL A 626 -17.60 -12.85 -6.03
C VAL A 626 -16.87 -13.04 -4.70
N ALA A 627 -17.12 -14.16 -4.03
CA ALA A 627 -16.54 -14.50 -2.73
C ALA A 627 -15.77 -15.82 -2.82
N LEU A 628 -14.45 -15.72 -2.87
CA LEU A 628 -13.57 -16.87 -2.89
C LEU A 628 -13.17 -17.21 -1.47
N GLU A 629 -13.58 -18.42 -1.02
CA GLU A 629 -13.27 -18.94 0.31
C GLU A 629 -13.44 -17.90 1.43
N PRO A 630 -14.61 -17.24 1.56
CA PRO A 630 -14.79 -16.14 2.52
C PRO A 630 -14.59 -16.61 3.96
N GLY A 631 -14.08 -15.71 4.80
CA GLY A 631 -13.72 -16.02 6.18
C GLY A 631 -14.92 -16.39 7.07
N GLY A 632 -14.75 -17.47 7.84
CA GLY A 632 -15.70 -18.00 8.82
C GLY A 632 -16.43 -19.27 8.37
N PRO A 633 -16.99 -20.05 9.31
CA PRO A 633 -18.36 -20.53 9.22
C PRO A 633 -19.31 -19.52 9.88
N GLN A 634 -20.56 -19.48 9.44
CA GLN A 634 -21.56 -18.48 9.85
C GLN A 634 -21.76 -18.37 11.35
N PHE A 635 -22.12 -19.49 11.98
CA PHE A 635 -22.61 -19.53 13.35
C PHE A 635 -21.66 -20.29 14.28
N GLY A 636 -20.39 -20.52 13.95
CA GLY A 636 -19.48 -21.27 14.83
C GLY A 636 -18.08 -21.43 14.24
N ASN A 637 -17.18 -22.05 15.01
CA ASN A 637 -15.87 -22.47 14.52
C ASN A 637 -15.94 -23.92 14.01
N VAL A 638 -14.97 -24.34 13.22
CA VAL A 638 -14.84 -25.73 12.73
C VAL A 638 -13.44 -26.22 13.04
N ASP A 639 -13.35 -27.43 13.60
CA ASP A 639 -12.09 -28.17 13.70
C ASP A 639 -11.83 -28.81 12.32
N THR A 640 -10.97 -28.16 11.54
CA THR A 640 -10.72 -28.56 10.15
C THR A 640 -10.03 -29.90 10.02
N ALA A 641 -9.26 -30.31 11.03
CA ALA A 641 -8.57 -31.60 11.03
C ALA A 641 -9.53 -32.75 11.31
N LYS A 642 -10.51 -32.53 12.20
CA LYS A 642 -11.52 -33.55 12.53
C LYS A 642 -12.76 -33.51 11.65
N VAL A 643 -12.93 -32.47 10.84
CA VAL A 643 -14.15 -32.25 10.04
C VAL A 643 -15.38 -32.07 10.96
N GLU A 644 -15.18 -31.39 12.09
CA GLU A 644 -16.19 -31.28 13.14
C GLU A 644 -16.63 -29.83 13.35
N ALA A 645 -17.95 -29.63 13.39
CA ALA A 645 -18.53 -28.35 13.76
C ALA A 645 -18.35 -28.10 15.26
N GLY A 646 -17.75 -26.95 15.58
CA GLY A 646 -17.64 -26.45 16.94
C GLY A 646 -18.95 -25.85 17.47
N PRO A 647 -18.92 -25.33 18.72
CA PRO A 647 -20.09 -24.72 19.33
C PRO A 647 -20.57 -23.50 18.57
N ARG A 648 -21.87 -23.19 18.70
CA ARG A 648 -22.48 -22.00 18.12
C ARG A 648 -21.79 -20.74 18.68
N ASN A 649 -21.38 -19.82 17.80
CA ASN A 649 -21.02 -18.46 18.12
C ASN A 649 -22.29 -17.65 18.51
N PRO A 650 -22.46 -17.24 19.78
CA PRO A 650 -23.64 -16.53 20.23
C PRO A 650 -23.76 -15.11 19.66
N ASN A 651 -22.67 -14.55 19.11
CA ASN A 651 -22.63 -13.19 18.56
C ASN A 651 -22.84 -13.15 17.05
N SER A 652 -23.05 -14.29 16.39
CA SER A 652 -23.22 -14.34 14.95
C SER A 652 -24.63 -13.91 14.52
N TRP A 653 -24.65 -13.04 13.51
CA TRP A 653 -25.85 -12.63 12.79
C TRP A 653 -26.01 -13.38 11.46
N GLY A 654 -25.50 -14.60 11.37
CA GLY A 654 -25.46 -15.35 10.11
C GLY A 654 -24.09 -15.23 9.46
N LEU A 655 -23.84 -14.24 8.62
CA LEU A 655 -22.59 -14.19 7.85
C LEU A 655 -21.38 -13.74 8.67
N THR A 656 -21.59 -12.79 9.57
CA THR A 656 -20.55 -12.19 10.41
C THR A 656 -21.12 -11.86 11.79
N THR A 657 -20.35 -11.18 12.63
CA THR A 657 -20.82 -10.62 13.91
C THR A 657 -21.49 -9.24 13.75
N SER A 658 -21.59 -8.72 12.53
CA SER A 658 -22.26 -7.45 12.24
C SER A 658 -23.76 -7.65 12.08
N ARG A 659 -24.58 -6.67 12.43
CA ARG A 659 -26.04 -6.79 12.33
C ARG A 659 -26.52 -6.75 10.87
N TYR A 660 -27.46 -7.63 10.54
CA TYR A 660 -28.17 -7.67 9.25
C TYR A 660 -29.68 -7.42 9.45
N GLU A 661 -30.34 -6.87 8.42
CA GLU A 661 -31.78 -6.69 8.40
C GLU A 661 -32.48 -7.98 7.96
N TYR A 662 -33.44 -8.44 8.77
CA TYR A 662 -34.17 -9.69 8.56
C TYR A 662 -35.67 -9.47 8.41
N ASN A 663 -36.33 -10.37 7.70
CA ASN A 663 -37.78 -10.51 7.65
C ASN A 663 -38.20 -11.96 8.00
N PRO A 664 -38.94 -12.20 9.11
CA PRO A 664 -39.33 -11.21 10.11
C PRO A 664 -38.12 -10.62 10.88
N PRO A 665 -38.25 -9.41 11.47
CA PRO A 665 -37.13 -8.72 12.13
C PRO A 665 -36.48 -9.48 13.30
N ALA A 666 -35.15 -9.49 13.33
CA ALA A 666 -34.35 -9.98 14.46
C ALA A 666 -33.76 -8.79 15.24
N ALA A 667 -33.96 -8.77 16.56
CA ALA A 667 -33.45 -7.74 17.47
C ALA A 667 -32.08 -8.11 18.04
N SER A 668 -31.77 -9.40 18.12
CA SER A 668 -30.48 -9.92 18.59
C SER A 668 -30.02 -11.16 17.79
N PRO A 669 -28.72 -11.52 17.84
CA PRO A 669 -28.22 -12.78 17.28
C PRO A 669 -29.00 -14.02 17.73
N ALA A 670 -29.49 -14.02 18.97
CA ALA A 670 -30.22 -15.15 19.55
C ALA A 670 -31.57 -15.41 18.85
N ASP A 671 -32.15 -14.41 18.20
CA ASP A 671 -33.41 -14.53 17.44
C ASP A 671 -33.26 -15.37 16.16
N LEU A 672 -32.03 -15.57 15.70
CA LEU A 672 -31.67 -16.57 14.70
C LEU A 672 -31.56 -17.91 15.44
N LYS A 673 -32.68 -18.60 15.58
CA LYS A 673 -32.70 -19.97 16.12
C LYS A 673 -32.03 -20.89 15.11
N VAL A 674 -30.98 -21.59 15.54
CA VAL A 674 -30.21 -22.48 14.68
C VAL A 674 -30.06 -23.84 15.33
N LYS A 675 -30.02 -24.87 14.48
CA LYS A 675 -29.69 -26.25 14.84
C LYS A 675 -28.58 -26.76 13.95
N LEU A 676 -27.75 -27.64 14.48
CA LEU A 676 -26.72 -28.31 13.69
C LEU A 676 -27.42 -29.35 12.79
N GLU A 677 -27.13 -29.34 11.48
CA GLU A 677 -27.64 -30.34 10.52
C GLU A 677 -27.43 -31.76 11.05
N ALA A 678 -28.32 -32.72 10.77
CA ALA A 678 -28.17 -34.07 11.32
C ALA A 678 -26.96 -34.83 10.76
N ALA A 679 -26.59 -34.56 9.51
CA ALA A 679 -25.50 -35.22 8.80
C ALA A 679 -24.77 -34.23 7.88
N GLN A 680 -23.52 -34.54 7.55
CA GLN A 680 -22.71 -33.83 6.57
C GLN A 680 -23.12 -34.16 5.13
N GLU A 681 -22.90 -33.23 4.20
CA GLU A 681 -23.17 -33.43 2.77
C GLU A 681 -22.10 -34.29 2.09
N ARG A 682 -20.83 -34.10 2.48
CA ARG A 682 -19.68 -34.90 2.05
C ARG A 682 -18.82 -35.30 3.25
N PRO A 683 -18.07 -36.41 3.19
CA PRO A 683 -17.25 -36.87 4.30
C PRO A 683 -16.11 -35.93 4.71
N ASP A 684 -15.70 -35.03 3.81
CA ASP A 684 -14.66 -34.01 3.98
C ASP A 684 -15.21 -32.64 4.38
N GLU A 685 -16.52 -32.53 4.63
CA GLU A 685 -17.21 -31.28 4.96
C GLU A 685 -17.91 -31.40 6.31
N ALA A 686 -17.74 -30.42 7.18
CA ALA A 686 -18.40 -30.37 8.48
C ALA A 686 -19.90 -30.10 8.32
N ARG A 687 -20.66 -30.52 9.34
CA ARG A 687 -22.10 -30.21 9.48
C ARG A 687 -22.29 -28.70 9.64
N CYS A 688 -23.34 -28.14 9.06
CA CYS A 688 -23.61 -26.71 9.15
C CYS A 688 -24.64 -26.38 10.24
N TRP A 689 -24.43 -25.25 10.93
CA TRP A 689 -25.46 -24.64 11.77
C TRP A 689 -26.46 -23.90 10.86
N MET A 690 -27.71 -24.36 10.83
CA MET A 690 -28.76 -23.87 9.94
C MET A 690 -29.94 -23.32 10.74
N GLN A 691 -30.66 -22.33 10.20
CA GLN A 691 -31.82 -21.77 10.89
C GLN A 691 -32.92 -22.85 11.06
N GLU A 692 -33.63 -22.79 12.18
CA GLU A 692 -34.88 -23.52 12.34
C GLU A 692 -35.97 -22.90 11.45
N GLU A 693 -36.87 -23.72 10.93
CA GLU A 693 -37.99 -23.24 10.11
C GLU A 693 -39.15 -22.74 10.99
N PRO A 694 -39.84 -21.65 10.61
CA PRO A 694 -39.60 -20.83 9.42
C PRO A 694 -38.35 -19.94 9.57
N ALA A 695 -37.43 -20.04 8.62
CA ALA A 695 -36.17 -19.28 8.65
C ALA A 695 -36.39 -17.81 8.33
N ARG A 696 -35.66 -16.92 9.02
CA ARG A 696 -35.67 -15.48 8.73
C ARG A 696 -34.92 -15.21 7.42
N LYS A 697 -35.46 -14.31 6.61
CA LYS A 697 -34.91 -13.94 5.30
C LYS A 697 -34.08 -12.66 5.43
N LEU A 698 -32.95 -12.58 4.75
CA LEU A 698 -32.16 -11.36 4.66
C LEU A 698 -32.93 -10.34 3.81
N ALA A 699 -33.37 -9.26 4.42
CA ALA A 699 -34.34 -8.34 3.83
C ALA A 699 -33.78 -7.53 2.64
N ARG A 700 -32.45 -7.42 2.53
CA ARG A 700 -31.74 -6.56 1.58
C ARG A 700 -31.01 -7.29 0.45
N TRP A 701 -31.03 -8.61 0.44
CA TRP A 701 -30.09 -9.43 -0.34
C TRP A 701 -30.67 -10.06 -1.61
N GLN A 702 -31.97 -9.89 -1.86
CA GLN A 702 -32.69 -10.57 -2.95
C GLN A 702 -32.21 -10.13 -4.33
N ASN A 703 -31.61 -8.95 -4.44
CA ASN A 703 -31.12 -8.35 -5.69
C ASN A 703 -29.61 -8.50 -5.90
N ILE A 704 -28.91 -9.19 -5.00
CA ILE A 704 -27.47 -9.43 -5.10
C ILE A 704 -27.27 -10.84 -5.62
N ARG A 705 -26.58 -10.97 -6.75
CA ARG A 705 -26.15 -12.28 -7.27
C ARG A 705 -24.76 -12.60 -6.77
N ILE A 706 -24.59 -13.75 -6.16
CA ILE A 706 -23.35 -14.13 -5.47
C ILE A 706 -22.78 -15.38 -6.12
N LEU A 707 -21.51 -15.29 -6.54
CA LEU A 707 -20.67 -16.45 -6.82
C LEU A 707 -19.84 -16.75 -5.60
N MET A 708 -19.96 -17.98 -5.09
CA MET A 708 -19.06 -18.53 -4.10
C MET A 708 -18.30 -19.70 -4.69
N ALA A 709 -16.98 -19.74 -4.46
CA ALA A 709 -16.16 -20.85 -4.89
C ALA A 709 -15.16 -21.26 -3.82
N SER A 710 -14.93 -22.57 -3.72
CA SER A 710 -13.97 -23.18 -2.81
C SER A 710 -13.06 -24.13 -3.58
N ALA A 711 -11.76 -24.01 -3.38
CA ALA A 711 -10.81 -24.93 -3.97
C ALA A 711 -10.92 -26.32 -3.31
N ASN A 712 -10.28 -27.32 -3.91
CA ASN A 712 -10.40 -28.71 -3.47
C ASN A 712 -9.22 -29.19 -2.60
N ALA A 713 -8.20 -28.36 -2.37
CA ALA A 713 -7.05 -28.66 -1.52
C ALA A 713 -6.81 -27.58 -0.46
N THR A 714 -7.90 -27.02 0.07
CA THR A 714 -7.92 -25.93 1.05
C THR A 714 -8.60 -26.36 2.36
N TYR A 715 -8.17 -25.80 3.49
CA TYR A 715 -8.82 -26.02 4.78
C TYR A 715 -10.24 -25.42 4.81
N HIS A 716 -10.50 -24.43 3.96
CA HIS A 716 -11.81 -23.81 3.80
C HIS A 716 -12.87 -24.77 3.30
N ARG A 717 -12.49 -25.80 2.52
CA ARG A 717 -13.45 -26.77 1.99
C ARG A 717 -14.31 -27.39 3.09
N VAL A 718 -13.73 -27.58 4.27
CA VAL A 718 -14.41 -28.20 5.41
C VAL A 718 -15.67 -27.43 5.83
N PHE A 719 -15.74 -26.11 5.62
CA PHE A 719 -16.85 -25.30 6.13
C PHE A 719 -17.47 -24.31 5.12
N ASP A 720 -16.81 -24.02 4.01
CA ASP A 720 -17.32 -23.14 2.96
C ASP A 720 -18.74 -23.49 2.45
N PRO A 721 -19.17 -24.77 2.35
CA PRO A 721 -20.54 -25.11 1.95
C PRO A 721 -21.61 -24.55 2.88
N CYS A 722 -21.27 -24.22 4.13
CA CYS A 722 -22.24 -23.70 5.07
C CYS A 722 -22.77 -22.33 4.65
N ILE A 723 -21.90 -21.36 4.30
CA ILE A 723 -22.31 -19.99 3.91
C ILE A 723 -23.38 -19.96 2.81
N PRO A 724 -23.20 -20.64 1.65
CA PRO A 724 -24.19 -20.64 0.61
C PRO A 724 -25.48 -21.37 1.00
N LYS A 725 -25.43 -22.41 1.86
CA LYS A 725 -26.65 -23.03 2.41
C LYS A 725 -27.48 -22.01 3.19
N PHE A 726 -26.85 -21.25 4.09
CA PHE A 726 -27.54 -20.20 4.85
C PHE A 726 -28.07 -19.08 3.96
N LEU A 727 -27.25 -18.58 3.02
CA LEU A 727 -27.67 -17.54 2.09
C LEU A 727 -28.92 -17.98 1.30
N LYS A 728 -28.95 -19.21 0.79
CA LYS A 728 -30.13 -19.79 0.13
C LYS A 728 -31.33 -19.86 1.09
N GLN A 729 -31.13 -20.39 2.30
CA GLN A 729 -32.18 -20.46 3.31
C GLN A 729 -32.73 -19.07 3.67
N ALA A 730 -31.86 -18.05 3.69
CA ALA A 730 -32.19 -16.66 3.97
C ALA A 730 -32.73 -15.90 2.74
N GLY A 731 -32.91 -16.55 1.58
CA GLY A 731 -33.53 -15.96 0.39
C GLY A 731 -32.60 -15.16 -0.53
N ALA A 732 -31.28 -15.28 -0.37
CA ALA A 732 -30.30 -14.67 -1.27
C ALA A 732 -30.05 -15.53 -2.52
N GLN A 733 -29.64 -14.89 -3.62
CA GLN A 733 -29.28 -15.57 -4.88
C GLN A 733 -27.79 -15.94 -4.87
N VAL A 734 -27.46 -17.17 -4.48
CA VAL A 734 -26.08 -17.65 -4.44
C VAL A 734 -25.87 -18.93 -5.25
N GLU A 735 -24.85 -18.91 -6.09
CA GLU A 735 -24.29 -20.08 -6.75
C GLU A 735 -23.00 -20.48 -6.03
N PHE A 736 -22.93 -21.71 -5.52
CA PHE A 736 -21.73 -22.26 -4.91
C PHE A 736 -21.14 -23.33 -5.80
N TYR A 737 -19.85 -23.19 -6.09
CA TYR A 737 -19.10 -24.17 -6.83
C TYR A 737 -17.93 -24.67 -6.03
N ARG A 738 -17.91 -25.98 -5.89
CA ARG A 738 -16.69 -26.72 -5.60
C ARG A 738 -15.88 -26.74 -6.87
N MET A 739 -14.67 -26.20 -6.85
CA MET A 739 -13.93 -25.97 -8.10
C MET A 739 -13.69 -27.24 -8.92
N GLU A 740 -13.55 -28.39 -8.26
CA GLU A 740 -13.36 -29.68 -8.92
C GLU A 740 -14.57 -30.16 -9.72
N ASP A 741 -15.77 -29.66 -9.39
CA ASP A 741 -17.03 -29.96 -10.10
C ASP A 741 -17.12 -29.19 -11.44
N VAL A 742 -16.34 -28.12 -11.60
CA VAL A 742 -16.21 -27.35 -12.85
C VAL A 742 -14.87 -27.57 -13.55
N GLY A 743 -14.16 -28.64 -13.19
CA GLY A 743 -12.91 -29.06 -13.83
C GLY A 743 -11.64 -28.35 -13.33
N LEU A 744 -11.75 -27.47 -12.34
CA LEU A 744 -10.62 -26.75 -11.75
C LEU A 744 -10.11 -27.53 -10.53
N ARG A 745 -8.89 -28.08 -10.59
CA ARG A 745 -8.37 -29.02 -9.58
C ARG A 745 -6.96 -28.67 -9.13
N GLY A 746 -6.70 -29.02 -7.88
CA GLY A 746 -5.39 -29.00 -7.26
C GLY A 746 -5.03 -27.68 -6.59
N ASN A 747 -6.00 -26.79 -6.47
CA ASN A 747 -5.84 -25.46 -5.92
C ASN A 747 -5.97 -25.43 -4.40
N SER A 748 -5.22 -24.55 -3.77
CA SER A 748 -5.32 -24.20 -2.35
C SER A 748 -6.02 -22.83 -2.19
N HIS A 749 -6.01 -22.30 -0.96
CA HIS A 749 -6.66 -21.04 -0.58
C HIS A 749 -6.24 -19.85 -1.46
N VAL A 750 -4.94 -19.76 -1.77
CA VAL A 750 -4.37 -18.64 -2.55
C VAL A 750 -4.42 -18.90 -4.05
N MET A 751 -5.54 -19.41 -4.54
CA MET A 751 -5.75 -19.87 -5.93
C MET A 751 -5.44 -18.81 -7.02
N MET A 752 -5.50 -17.53 -6.67
CA MET A 752 -5.15 -16.42 -7.56
C MET A 752 -3.63 -16.30 -7.81
N LEU A 753 -2.82 -16.94 -6.98
CA LEU A 753 -1.35 -16.94 -7.05
C LEU A 753 -0.79 -18.24 -7.65
N GLU A 754 -1.64 -19.22 -7.91
CA GLU A 754 -1.24 -20.56 -8.34
C GLU A 754 -1.10 -20.69 -9.87
N LYS A 755 -0.54 -21.81 -10.36
CA LYS A 755 -0.14 -22.00 -11.77
C LYS A 755 -1.31 -21.82 -12.75
N ASN A 756 -2.48 -22.35 -12.42
CA ASN A 756 -3.70 -22.27 -13.25
C ASN A 756 -4.60 -21.06 -12.88
N SER A 757 -4.06 -20.03 -12.21
CA SER A 757 -4.86 -18.88 -11.78
C SER A 757 -5.60 -18.17 -12.92
N ASP A 758 -5.02 -18.11 -14.12
CA ASP A 758 -5.67 -17.51 -15.30
C ASP A 758 -6.89 -18.33 -15.77
N GLU A 759 -6.88 -19.67 -15.62
CA GLU A 759 -8.04 -20.52 -15.94
C GLU A 759 -9.20 -20.29 -14.98
N ILE A 760 -8.88 -20.12 -13.70
CA ILE A 760 -9.86 -19.83 -12.65
C ILE A 760 -10.51 -18.48 -12.91
N LEU A 761 -9.71 -17.43 -13.17
CA LEU A 761 -10.25 -16.12 -13.47
C LEU A 761 -11.11 -16.14 -14.73
N LYS A 762 -10.71 -16.86 -15.78
CA LYS A 762 -11.52 -16.98 -17.00
C LYS A 762 -12.91 -17.56 -16.71
N TRP A 763 -13.00 -18.57 -15.84
CA TRP A 763 -14.28 -19.13 -15.40
C TRP A 763 -15.11 -18.12 -14.60
N ILE A 764 -14.49 -17.43 -13.63
CA ILE A 764 -15.14 -16.38 -12.83
C ILE A 764 -15.63 -15.23 -13.73
N ALA A 765 -14.81 -14.76 -14.67
CA ALA A 765 -15.13 -13.68 -15.59
C ALA A 765 -16.30 -14.05 -16.51
N ALA A 766 -16.38 -15.30 -16.95
CA ALA A 766 -17.54 -15.80 -17.70
C ALA A 766 -18.83 -15.72 -16.84
N TRP A 767 -18.76 -16.10 -15.56
CA TRP A 767 -19.89 -15.96 -14.64
C TRP A 767 -20.27 -14.49 -14.44
N MET A 768 -19.29 -13.60 -14.22
CA MET A 768 -19.54 -12.17 -14.04
C MET A 768 -20.25 -11.58 -15.27
N LYS A 769 -19.71 -11.81 -16.47
CA LYS A 769 -20.28 -11.31 -17.73
C LYS A 769 -21.72 -11.79 -17.95
N LYS A 770 -21.98 -13.08 -17.73
CA LYS A 770 -23.33 -13.67 -17.82
C LYS A 770 -24.29 -12.98 -16.86
N ASN A 771 -23.90 -12.81 -15.60
CA ASN A 771 -24.77 -12.27 -14.57
C ASN A 771 -24.95 -10.75 -14.65
N THR A 772 -23.97 -10.01 -15.17
CA THR A 772 -24.13 -8.60 -15.53
C THR A 772 -25.23 -8.42 -16.58
N ALA A 773 -25.24 -9.26 -17.61
CA ALA A 773 -26.29 -9.22 -18.65
C ALA A 773 -27.68 -9.49 -18.07
N VAL A 774 -27.80 -10.48 -17.16
CA VAL A 774 -29.07 -10.77 -16.48
C VAL A 774 -29.54 -9.56 -15.66
N VAL A 775 -28.67 -8.99 -14.81
CA VAL A 775 -29.02 -7.83 -13.98
C VAL A 775 -29.49 -6.66 -14.84
N ASN A 776 -28.79 -6.39 -15.95
CA ASN A 776 -29.14 -5.29 -16.86
C ASN A 776 -30.42 -5.54 -17.65
N SER A 777 -30.83 -6.80 -17.87
CA SER A 777 -32.10 -7.12 -18.54
C SER A 777 -33.32 -7.06 -17.62
N THR A 778 -33.09 -7.11 -16.31
CA THR A 778 -34.16 -7.10 -15.29
C THR A 778 -34.40 -5.72 -14.66
N ARG A 779 -33.56 -4.74 -14.98
CA ARG A 779 -33.68 -3.33 -14.56
C ARG A 779 -34.10 -2.49 -15.76
#